data_AF-A0A941IPN2-F1
#
_entry.id   AF-A0A941IPN2-F1
#
_cell.length_a   1.000
_cell.length_b   1.000
_cell.length_c   1.000
_cell.angle_alpha   90.00
_cell.angle_beta   90.00
_cell.angle_gamma   90.00
#
_symmetry.space_group_name_H-M   'P 1'
#
loop_
_entity.id
_entity.type
_entity.pdbx_description
1 polymer ?
#
loop_
_entity_poly.entity_id
_entity_poly.type
_entity_poly.pdbx_seq_one_letter_code
_entity_poly.pdbx_strand_id
1 'polypeptide(L)'
;MQLTILLFLLRQNGDATPSQRTELYDAYMNMLLAREANKHPESVRKHRADLMEVVPFLGWYLQSRAERDGHSGRMAQDEVKAAMKHFQRAYGKPEEVVDELLTAAADRLWALTGKEQGTYEFEVLSLREYFAARYLYRYAGEGDYRFDRTVVFRELLRRPYWLNTLRFYGGNAAGSDIYVLVAGIKNELAENASKQVRVASWSLLTDGVLSSRPLEAAAVVDALTDDLGCRLLIAALDGKEISPLPESAQANTAWLRITSDISANPSAPQNNIRVRALRELLGLKDEFSSWWAERLREAIGTSMEAVWLAIGADCEVAAGKVLEVPELHAEDGQHAQLILNTGLVPAAHSTLEAELIQAVLDGQASETTSVRSEPAQIAVALSPAEFYAFGPDMPYPRPPASSDIRRGQAIQYLKGKASPYAKIAGMRPFKKGERGTTFPWSRVSTALYQHCGRCWLATEIAVIGAASPLLDGHIVARGTEALGLDSHPATLIAETRKHRDDQDWWRGRRRACQDDHSRAEWALALWAVAEGRVIDDLIDDLVQAYESTSTRLQRALRIAAHRLGASGILEDRVITTTGATGDMAGLVATRSAQAQPTEDSVTWTSESPEAAPRALAEVALHEKWLKVDQTPTYR
;
A
#
# COMPACT_ATOMS: atom_id res chain seq x y z
N MET A 1 28.31 -24.87 2.46
CA MET A 1 28.13 -25.77 3.62
C MET A 1 26.92 -25.37 4.48
N GLN A 2 26.66 -24.07 4.71
CA GLN A 2 25.47 -23.58 5.44
C GLN A 2 24.13 -23.95 4.77
N LEU A 3 24.02 -23.79 3.44
CA LEU A 3 22.81 -24.17 2.68
C LEU A 3 22.47 -25.67 2.84
N THR A 4 23.50 -26.53 2.90
CA THR A 4 23.37 -27.98 3.02
C THR A 4 22.86 -28.38 4.40
N ILE A 5 23.22 -27.65 5.46
CA ILE A 5 22.74 -27.92 6.83
C ILE A 5 21.32 -27.36 7.01
N LEU A 6 20.99 -26.20 6.43
CA LEU A 6 19.62 -25.68 6.42
C LEU A 6 18.67 -26.63 5.67
N LEU A 7 19.10 -27.12 4.50
CA LEU A 7 18.40 -28.15 3.72
C LEU A 7 18.33 -29.49 4.48
N PHE A 8 19.35 -29.85 5.24
CA PHE A 8 19.35 -31.04 6.08
C PHE A 8 18.36 -30.93 7.25
N LEU A 9 18.29 -29.79 7.92
CA LEU A 9 17.32 -29.51 8.99
C LEU A 9 15.87 -29.50 8.47
N LEU A 10 15.64 -28.93 7.28
CA LEU A 10 14.35 -29.02 6.58
C LEU A 10 14.00 -30.47 6.21
N ARG A 11 14.99 -31.28 5.80
CA ARG A 11 14.78 -32.68 5.40
C ARG A 11 14.62 -33.64 6.58
N GLN A 12 15.21 -33.32 7.74
CA GLN A 12 15.17 -34.13 8.95
C GLN A 12 13.86 -33.94 9.75
N ASN A 13 13.25 -32.75 9.65
CA ASN A 13 12.00 -32.41 10.36
C ASN A 13 10.72 -32.58 9.50
N GLY A 14 10.82 -33.02 8.24
CA GLY A 14 9.66 -33.16 7.33
C GLY A 14 8.99 -31.83 6.97
N ASP A 15 7.72 -31.85 6.57
CA ASP A 15 6.90 -30.63 6.28
C ASP A 15 6.73 -29.71 7.51
N ALA A 16 7.13 -30.15 8.71
CA ALA A 16 7.20 -29.30 9.89
C ALA A 16 8.44 -28.39 9.83
N THR A 17 8.31 -27.29 9.09
CA THR A 17 9.20 -26.14 9.24
C THR A 17 9.15 -25.70 10.70
N PRO A 18 10.29 -25.53 11.41
CA PRO A 18 10.23 -25.04 12.78
C PRO A 18 9.47 -23.72 12.79
N SER A 19 8.40 -23.67 13.58
CA SER A 19 7.45 -22.56 13.60
C SER A 19 8.09 -21.26 14.08
N GLN A 20 9.27 -21.34 14.71
CA GLN A 20 9.99 -20.22 15.29
C GLN A 20 11.45 -20.16 14.83
N ARG A 21 11.90 -18.94 14.50
CA ARG A 21 13.26 -18.64 14.04
C ARG A 21 14.34 -19.12 15.02
N THR A 22 14.11 -19.04 16.32
CA THR A 22 15.11 -19.38 17.35
C THR A 22 15.38 -20.88 17.43
N GLU A 23 14.34 -21.73 17.29
CA GLU A 23 14.48 -23.20 17.33
C GLU A 23 15.39 -23.72 16.21
N LEU A 24 15.33 -23.10 15.02
CA LEU A 24 16.24 -23.40 13.91
C LEU A 24 17.71 -23.14 14.28
N TYR A 25 17.96 -22.01 14.94
CA TYR A 25 19.31 -21.64 15.37
C TYR A 25 19.80 -22.55 16.49
N ASP A 26 18.95 -22.92 17.44
CA ASP A 26 19.27 -23.89 18.48
C ASP A 26 19.67 -25.25 17.89
N ALA A 27 18.88 -25.79 16.96
CA ALA A 27 19.16 -27.06 16.31
C ALA A 27 20.48 -27.00 15.52
N TYR A 28 20.67 -25.93 14.73
CA TYR A 28 21.90 -25.68 13.98
C TYR A 28 23.13 -25.63 14.90
N MET A 29 23.04 -24.88 16.00
CA MET A 29 24.18 -24.65 16.89
C MET A 29 24.55 -25.88 17.71
N ASN A 30 23.56 -26.67 18.11
CA ASN A 30 23.79 -27.96 18.75
C ASN A 30 24.51 -28.94 17.81
N MET A 31 24.11 -29.00 16.53
CA MET A 31 24.79 -29.84 15.54
C MET A 31 26.23 -29.40 15.31
N LEU A 32 26.48 -28.09 15.19
CA LEU A 32 27.84 -27.57 15.02
C LEU A 32 28.71 -27.88 16.25
N LEU A 33 28.17 -27.71 17.46
CA LEU A 33 28.90 -28.01 18.69
C LEU A 33 29.26 -29.49 18.79
N ALA A 34 28.34 -30.39 18.44
CA ALA A 34 28.60 -31.83 18.44
C ALA A 34 29.71 -32.19 17.44
N ARG A 35 29.73 -31.54 16.27
CA ARG A 35 30.79 -31.75 15.27
C ARG A 35 32.15 -31.30 15.81
N GLU A 36 32.25 -30.12 16.42
CA GLU A 36 33.52 -29.62 16.95
C GLU A 36 33.98 -30.42 18.17
N ALA A 37 33.06 -30.86 19.04
CA ALA A 37 33.36 -31.74 20.16
C ALA A 37 33.94 -33.10 19.73
N ASN A 38 33.50 -33.63 18.58
CA ASN A 38 34.06 -34.87 18.03
C ASN A 38 35.46 -34.71 17.43
N LYS A 39 35.81 -33.51 16.94
CA LYS A 39 37.16 -33.23 16.42
C LYS A 39 38.17 -32.98 17.54
N HIS A 40 37.75 -32.30 18.59
CA HIS A 40 38.60 -31.85 19.70
C HIS A 40 38.07 -32.38 21.04
N PRO A 41 38.14 -33.71 21.30
CA PRO A 41 37.52 -34.30 22.49
C PRO A 41 38.16 -33.83 23.80
N GLU A 42 39.49 -33.66 23.84
CA GLU A 42 40.22 -33.30 25.06
C GLU A 42 40.04 -31.83 25.50
N SER A 43 39.43 -30.99 24.66
CA SER A 43 39.19 -29.57 24.96
C SER A 43 37.71 -29.20 24.80
N VAL A 44 37.15 -29.31 23.58
CA VAL A 44 35.78 -28.87 23.26
C VAL A 44 34.73 -29.78 23.87
N ARG A 45 34.94 -31.11 23.88
CA ARG A 45 34.00 -32.05 24.53
C ARG A 45 34.10 -31.97 26.06
N LYS A 46 35.32 -31.88 26.59
CA LYS A 46 35.61 -31.71 28.02
C LYS A 46 34.97 -30.45 28.59
N HIS A 47 35.12 -29.31 27.91
CA HIS A 47 34.67 -27.99 28.37
C HIS A 47 33.40 -27.50 27.64
N ARG A 48 32.55 -28.45 27.22
CA ARG A 48 31.34 -28.14 26.46
C ARG A 48 30.41 -27.18 27.20
N ALA A 49 30.26 -27.37 28.51
CA ALA A 49 29.40 -26.51 29.34
C ALA A 49 29.92 -25.07 29.37
N ASP A 50 31.22 -24.87 29.61
CA ASP A 50 31.84 -23.55 29.61
C ASP A 50 31.70 -22.83 28.26
N LEU A 51 31.87 -23.55 27.14
CA LEU A 51 31.64 -22.99 25.80
C LEU A 51 30.20 -22.52 25.59
N MET A 52 29.22 -23.27 26.10
CA MET A 52 27.80 -22.93 25.97
C MET A 52 27.40 -21.71 26.81
N GLU A 53 28.24 -21.28 27.75
CA GLU A 53 28.02 -20.08 28.56
C GLU A 53 28.85 -18.88 28.06
N VAL A 54 30.12 -19.10 27.74
CA VAL A 54 31.07 -18.05 27.34
C VAL A 54 30.78 -17.50 25.95
N VAL A 55 30.41 -18.35 24.97
CA VAL A 55 30.16 -17.87 23.60
C VAL A 55 28.93 -16.95 23.49
N PRO A 56 27.79 -17.20 24.19
CA PRO A 56 26.74 -16.19 24.35
C PRO A 56 27.24 -14.85 24.87
N PHE A 57 28.09 -14.84 25.90
CA PHE A 57 28.69 -13.62 26.43
C PHE A 57 29.53 -12.88 25.37
N LEU A 58 30.33 -13.59 24.58
CA LEU A 58 31.08 -12.99 23.47
C LEU A 58 30.15 -12.39 22.40
N GLY A 59 28.98 -12.99 22.17
CA GLY A 59 27.91 -12.45 21.33
C GLY A 59 27.40 -11.09 21.82
N TRP A 60 27.04 -11.02 23.11
CA TRP A 60 26.62 -9.77 23.77
C TRP A 60 27.72 -8.71 23.74
N TYR A 61 28.94 -9.09 24.12
CA TYR A 61 30.09 -8.21 24.17
C TYR A 61 30.37 -7.56 22.81
N LEU A 62 30.39 -8.35 21.73
CA LEU A 62 30.62 -7.82 20.39
C LEU A 62 29.46 -6.98 19.86
N GLN A 63 28.21 -7.40 20.08
CA GLN A 63 27.04 -6.67 19.60
C GLN A 63 26.92 -5.31 20.29
N SER A 64 27.15 -5.26 21.60
CA SER A 64 27.06 -4.02 22.37
C SER A 64 28.20 -3.04 22.09
N ARG A 65 29.42 -3.52 21.86
CA ARG A 65 30.54 -2.67 21.41
C ARG A 65 30.37 -2.17 19.98
N ALA A 66 29.74 -2.95 19.11
CA ALA A 66 29.44 -2.49 17.76
C ALA A 66 28.45 -1.31 17.76
N GLU A 67 27.46 -1.31 18.66
CA GLU A 67 26.57 -0.16 18.88
C GLU A 67 27.32 1.06 19.46
N ARG A 68 28.11 0.85 20.53
CA ARG A 68 28.76 1.95 21.27
C ARG A 68 29.94 2.58 20.53
N ASP A 69 30.82 1.74 19.97
CA ASP A 69 32.14 2.14 19.46
C ASP A 69 32.19 2.11 17.91
N GLY A 70 31.10 1.72 17.23
CA GLY A 70 31.08 1.53 15.77
C GLY A 70 31.96 0.37 15.28
N HIS A 71 32.27 -0.57 16.18
CA HIS A 71 33.27 -1.62 15.94
C HIS A 71 32.84 -2.63 14.87
N SER A 72 33.80 -3.13 14.07
CA SER A 72 33.54 -3.97 12.87
C SER A 72 33.02 -5.38 13.16
N GLY A 73 32.80 -5.74 14.43
CA GLY A 73 32.37 -7.08 14.83
C GLY A 73 33.49 -8.13 14.90
N ARG A 74 34.74 -7.70 14.79
CA ARG A 74 35.95 -8.53 14.88
C ARG A 74 36.66 -8.32 16.22
N MET A 75 37.34 -9.33 16.72
CA MET A 75 38.17 -9.22 17.93
C MET A 75 39.55 -9.79 17.70
N ALA A 76 40.58 -9.15 18.24
CA ALA A 76 41.90 -9.76 18.30
C ALA A 76 41.86 -11.02 19.19
N GLN A 77 42.69 -12.03 18.92
CA GLN A 77 42.74 -13.25 19.72
C GLN A 77 43.00 -12.96 21.21
N ASP A 78 43.89 -12.02 21.53
CA ASP A 78 44.16 -11.61 22.91
C ASP A 78 42.94 -10.95 23.57
N GLU A 79 42.14 -10.23 22.79
CA GLU A 79 40.90 -9.63 23.27
C GLU A 79 39.83 -10.70 23.56
N VAL A 80 39.70 -11.71 22.70
CA VAL A 80 38.81 -12.87 22.93
C VAL A 80 39.22 -13.58 24.21
N LYS A 81 40.51 -13.87 24.35
CA LYS A 81 41.08 -14.50 25.54
C LYS A 81 40.78 -13.70 26.80
N ALA A 82 41.01 -12.39 26.78
CA ALA A 82 40.74 -11.50 27.90
C ALA A 82 39.25 -11.49 28.28
N ALA A 83 38.36 -11.38 27.30
CA ALA A 83 36.92 -11.40 27.51
C ALA A 83 36.44 -12.74 28.13
N MET A 84 36.92 -13.87 27.60
CA MET A 84 36.58 -15.20 28.14
C MET A 84 37.08 -15.39 29.58
N LYS A 85 38.30 -14.94 29.90
CA LYS A 85 38.85 -15.02 31.26
C LYS A 85 38.09 -14.11 32.24
N HIS A 86 37.70 -12.92 31.79
CA HIS A 86 36.85 -12.02 32.57
C HIS A 86 35.51 -12.68 32.93
N PHE A 87 34.86 -13.33 31.96
CA PHE A 87 33.65 -14.10 32.22
C PHE A 87 33.89 -15.19 33.27
N GLN A 88 34.92 -16.03 33.12
CA GLN A 88 35.21 -17.09 34.10
C GLN A 88 35.45 -16.51 35.50
N ARG A 89 36.22 -15.43 35.62
CA ARG A 89 36.49 -14.76 36.89
C ARG A 89 35.23 -14.21 37.55
N ALA A 90 34.37 -13.52 36.80
CA ALA A 90 33.11 -12.97 37.31
C ALA A 90 32.18 -14.07 37.86
N TYR A 91 32.29 -15.28 37.31
CA TYR A 91 31.52 -16.46 37.73
C TYR A 91 32.27 -17.38 38.70
N GLY A 92 33.50 -17.05 39.10
CA GLY A 92 34.31 -17.87 40.01
C GLY A 92 34.76 -19.21 39.41
N LYS A 93 34.89 -19.28 38.08
CA LYS A 93 35.31 -20.48 37.33
C LYS A 93 36.81 -20.43 36.99
N PRO A 94 37.46 -21.59 36.73
CA PRO A 94 38.89 -21.64 36.38
C PRO A 94 39.20 -20.92 35.05
N GLU A 95 40.24 -20.08 35.04
CA GLU A 95 40.66 -19.31 33.85
C GLU A 95 41.48 -20.16 32.88
N GLU A 96 42.11 -21.25 33.34
CA GLU A 96 42.96 -22.15 32.55
C GLU A 96 42.18 -22.84 31.43
N VAL A 97 40.87 -23.02 31.61
CA VAL A 97 39.94 -23.57 30.60
C VAL A 97 39.99 -22.74 29.31
N VAL A 98 40.16 -21.42 29.41
CA VAL A 98 40.24 -20.53 28.25
C VAL A 98 41.49 -20.81 27.42
N ASP A 99 42.62 -21.07 28.08
CA ASP A 99 43.88 -21.38 27.43
C ASP A 99 43.81 -22.73 26.69
N GLU A 100 43.20 -23.75 27.34
CA GLU A 100 42.95 -25.07 26.72
C GLU A 100 42.04 -24.97 25.49
N LEU A 101 40.97 -24.17 25.56
CA LEU A 101 40.01 -23.98 24.47
C LEU A 101 40.62 -23.28 23.26
N LEU A 102 41.32 -22.16 23.46
CA LEU A 102 41.91 -21.39 22.35
C LEU A 102 43.11 -22.08 21.70
N THR A 103 43.88 -22.86 22.47
CA THR A 103 45.00 -23.64 21.93
C THR A 103 44.49 -24.77 21.02
N ALA A 104 43.41 -25.44 21.42
CA ALA A 104 42.90 -26.59 20.69
C ALA A 104 41.99 -26.22 19.51
N ALA A 105 41.38 -25.03 19.52
CA ALA A 105 40.39 -24.59 18.54
C ALA A 105 40.83 -23.30 17.80
N ALA A 106 42.11 -23.25 17.39
CA ALA A 106 42.73 -22.07 16.80
C ALA A 106 41.96 -21.53 15.57
N ASP A 107 41.51 -22.39 14.66
CA ASP A 107 40.81 -21.96 13.44
C ASP A 107 39.32 -21.65 13.67
N ARG A 108 38.67 -22.35 14.60
CA ARG A 108 37.22 -22.23 14.87
C ARG A 108 36.86 -22.60 16.30
N LEU A 109 36.50 -21.60 17.10
CA LEU A 109 35.95 -21.77 18.44
C LEU A 109 34.42 -21.85 18.36
N TRP A 110 33.89 -23.04 18.06
CA TRP A 110 32.46 -23.30 17.86
C TRP A 110 31.80 -22.37 16.81
N ALA A 111 31.14 -21.29 17.25
CA ALA A 111 30.48 -20.33 16.38
C ALA A 111 31.38 -19.16 15.92
N LEU A 112 32.56 -19.01 16.52
CA LEU A 112 33.57 -18.02 16.16
C LEU A 112 34.56 -18.63 15.17
N THR A 113 34.93 -17.86 14.14
CA THR A 113 35.87 -18.27 13.10
C THR A 113 37.06 -17.33 13.03
N GLY A 114 38.27 -17.89 12.91
CA GLY A 114 39.48 -17.15 12.59
C GLY A 114 39.61 -16.96 11.08
N LYS A 115 39.03 -15.88 10.52
CA LYS A 115 39.06 -15.64 9.05
C LYS A 115 40.31 -14.91 8.56
N GLU A 116 40.94 -14.10 9.40
CA GLU A 116 42.19 -13.36 9.13
C GLU A 116 43.20 -13.65 10.26
N GLN A 117 44.51 -13.67 9.95
CA GLN A 117 45.55 -14.02 10.93
C GLN A 117 45.42 -13.17 12.21
N GLY A 118 45.09 -13.82 13.34
CA GLY A 118 45.04 -13.22 14.67
C GLY A 118 43.71 -12.59 15.09
N THR A 119 42.63 -12.72 14.30
CA THR A 119 41.30 -12.20 14.68
C THR A 119 40.19 -13.24 14.62
N TYR A 120 39.16 -13.09 15.47
CA TYR A 120 37.94 -13.88 15.49
C TYR A 120 36.72 -13.02 15.20
N GLU A 121 35.75 -13.61 14.50
CA GLU A 121 34.42 -13.05 14.31
C GLU A 121 33.37 -14.16 14.26
N PHE A 122 32.11 -13.83 14.53
CA PHE A 122 31.00 -14.73 14.23
C PHE A 122 30.87 -14.90 12.71
N GLU A 123 30.57 -16.12 12.27
CA GLU A 123 30.53 -16.44 10.84
C GLU A 123 29.57 -15.52 10.05
N VAL A 124 28.44 -15.17 10.67
CA VAL A 124 27.43 -14.22 10.17
C VAL A 124 26.88 -13.37 11.31
N LEU A 125 26.39 -12.16 10.98
CA LEU A 125 25.82 -11.21 11.95
C LEU A 125 24.67 -11.82 12.78
N SER A 126 23.78 -12.59 12.16
CA SER A 126 22.62 -13.16 12.85
C SER A 126 23.00 -14.15 13.96
N LEU A 127 24.15 -14.82 13.87
CA LEU A 127 24.67 -15.67 14.95
C LEU A 127 25.12 -14.82 16.15
N ARG A 128 25.79 -13.70 15.89
CA ARG A 128 26.17 -12.74 16.93
C ARG A 128 24.94 -12.22 17.67
N GLU A 129 23.91 -11.83 16.92
CA GLU A 129 22.63 -11.34 17.46
C GLU A 129 21.87 -12.41 18.26
N TYR A 130 21.87 -13.66 17.77
CA TYR A 130 21.31 -14.83 18.46
C TYR A 130 22.01 -15.10 19.80
N PHE A 131 23.35 -15.10 19.81
CA PHE A 131 24.13 -15.34 21.02
C PHE A 131 23.99 -14.19 22.03
N ALA A 132 23.97 -12.93 21.56
CA ALA A 132 23.67 -11.77 22.39
C ALA A 132 22.30 -11.89 23.07
N ALA A 133 21.27 -12.26 22.29
CA ALA A 133 19.91 -12.45 22.80
C ALA A 133 19.85 -13.53 23.86
N ARG A 134 20.47 -14.69 23.59
CA ARG A 134 20.53 -15.83 24.50
C ARG A 134 21.26 -15.47 25.80
N TYR A 135 22.31 -14.65 25.72
CA TYR A 135 23.03 -14.18 26.89
C TYR A 135 22.15 -13.26 27.75
N LEU A 136 21.60 -12.20 27.15
CA LEU A 136 20.70 -11.28 27.85
C LEU A 136 19.51 -12.00 28.49
N TYR A 137 18.91 -12.94 27.78
CA TYR A 137 17.74 -13.69 28.28
C TYR A 137 18.07 -14.53 29.52
N ARG A 138 19.22 -15.20 29.54
CA ARG A 138 19.59 -16.13 30.61
C ARG A 138 20.22 -15.45 31.82
N TYR A 139 21.06 -14.44 31.57
CA TYR A 139 21.98 -13.90 32.57
C TYR A 139 21.57 -12.54 33.11
N ALA A 140 20.65 -11.81 32.47
CA ALA A 140 20.16 -10.55 33.03
C ALA A 140 19.36 -10.79 34.32
N GLY A 141 19.72 -10.06 35.38
CA GLY A 141 19.13 -10.20 36.71
C GLY A 141 19.53 -11.47 37.46
N GLU A 142 20.52 -12.22 36.97
CA GLU A 142 20.94 -13.45 37.63
C GLU A 142 21.43 -13.18 39.06
N GLY A 143 20.81 -13.87 40.03
CA GLY A 143 21.09 -13.67 41.46
C GLY A 143 20.27 -12.57 42.12
N ASP A 144 19.43 -11.84 41.38
CA ASP A 144 18.50 -10.84 41.91
C ASP A 144 17.03 -11.25 41.68
N TYR A 145 16.36 -11.66 42.75
CA TYR A 145 14.95 -12.06 42.72
C TYR A 145 13.97 -10.90 42.49
N ARG A 146 14.43 -9.66 42.63
CA ARG A 146 13.62 -8.44 42.41
C ARG A 146 13.77 -7.89 40.99
N PHE A 147 14.64 -8.48 40.18
CA PHE A 147 14.92 -7.99 38.85
C PHE A 147 13.68 -8.14 37.94
N ASP A 148 13.18 -7.01 37.44
CA ASP A 148 12.11 -7.00 36.47
C ASP A 148 12.66 -7.30 35.07
N ARG A 149 12.43 -8.53 34.61
CA ARG A 149 12.84 -8.98 33.28
C ARG A 149 12.20 -8.21 32.14
N THR A 150 11.08 -7.51 32.36
CA THR A 150 10.48 -6.68 31.32
C THR A 150 11.39 -5.52 30.93
N VAL A 151 12.26 -5.03 31.82
CA VAL A 151 13.14 -3.88 31.57
C VAL A 151 14.08 -4.15 30.38
N VAL A 152 14.73 -5.31 30.34
CA VAL A 152 15.64 -5.69 29.23
C VAL A 152 14.87 -5.76 27.91
N PHE A 153 13.71 -6.40 27.95
CA PHE A 153 12.87 -6.58 26.77
C PHE A 153 12.34 -5.25 26.21
N ARG A 154 11.91 -4.33 27.08
CA ARG A 154 11.44 -2.99 26.73
C ARG A 154 12.55 -2.14 26.12
N GLU A 155 13.77 -2.23 26.65
CA GLU A 155 14.93 -1.56 26.05
C GLU A 155 15.24 -2.11 24.65
N LEU A 156 15.10 -3.41 24.43
CA LEU A 156 15.26 -4.00 23.09
C LEU A 156 14.15 -3.56 22.12
N LEU A 157 12.90 -3.41 22.56
CA LEU A 157 11.77 -2.94 21.73
C LEU A 157 12.03 -1.56 21.11
N ARG A 158 12.62 -0.65 21.89
CA ARG A 158 12.87 0.75 21.50
C ARG A 158 13.95 0.93 20.43
N ARG A 159 14.80 -0.09 20.20
CA ARG A 159 16.05 0.08 19.44
C ARG A 159 16.02 -0.64 18.10
N PRO A 160 15.96 0.08 16.96
CA PRO A 160 16.01 -0.52 15.63
C PRO A 160 17.25 -1.40 15.40
N TYR A 161 18.43 -0.98 15.91
CA TYR A 161 19.69 -1.74 15.81
C TYR A 161 19.60 -3.14 16.42
N TRP A 162 18.80 -3.30 17.49
CA TRP A 162 18.67 -4.54 18.23
C TRP A 162 17.47 -5.40 17.80
N LEU A 163 16.76 -5.04 16.71
CA LEU A 163 15.52 -5.71 16.31
C LEU A 163 15.69 -7.23 16.12
N ASN A 164 16.79 -7.68 15.51
CA ASN A 164 17.04 -9.12 15.36
C ASN A 164 17.37 -9.79 16.69
N THR A 165 18.12 -9.14 17.58
CA THR A 165 18.36 -9.64 18.94
C THR A 165 17.07 -9.73 19.73
N LEU A 166 16.19 -8.73 19.65
CA LEU A 166 14.85 -8.77 20.24
C LEU A 166 14.05 -9.98 19.78
N ARG A 167 14.02 -10.25 18.47
CA ARG A 167 13.31 -11.41 17.91
C ARG A 167 13.85 -12.73 18.47
N PHE A 168 15.17 -12.87 18.58
CA PHE A 168 15.77 -14.04 19.22
C PHE A 168 15.52 -14.08 20.74
N TYR A 169 15.51 -12.93 21.42
CA TYR A 169 15.24 -12.82 22.86
C TYR A 169 13.82 -13.31 23.15
N GLY A 170 12.84 -12.84 22.37
CA GLY A 170 11.46 -13.29 22.44
C GLY A 170 11.34 -14.79 22.17
N GLY A 171 12.02 -15.32 21.16
CA GLY A 171 12.01 -16.75 20.85
C GLY A 171 12.75 -17.65 21.86
N ASN A 172 13.48 -17.10 22.84
CA ASN A 172 13.97 -17.88 23.98
C ASN A 172 12.90 -18.03 25.09
N ALA A 173 11.80 -17.27 25.03
CA ALA A 173 10.75 -17.32 26.02
C ALA A 173 9.89 -18.57 25.90
N ALA A 174 9.65 -19.23 27.04
CA ALA A 174 8.84 -20.43 27.13
C ALA A 174 7.96 -20.41 28.39
N GLY A 175 6.87 -21.16 28.37
CA GLY A 175 6.02 -21.35 29.54
C GLY A 175 5.42 -20.04 30.05
N SER A 176 5.78 -19.65 31.28
CA SER A 176 5.31 -18.42 31.93
C SER A 176 6.00 -17.16 31.42
N ASP A 177 7.20 -17.25 30.85
CA ASP A 177 7.98 -16.09 30.40
C ASP A 177 7.30 -15.37 29.22
N ILE A 178 6.39 -16.04 28.50
CA ILE A 178 5.56 -15.44 27.45
C ILE A 178 4.68 -14.31 28.02
N TYR A 179 4.16 -14.45 29.24
CA TYR A 179 3.36 -13.40 29.87
C TYR A 179 4.19 -12.17 30.21
N VAL A 180 5.49 -12.34 30.49
CA VAL A 180 6.43 -11.23 30.71
C VAL A 180 6.62 -10.44 29.42
N LEU A 181 6.74 -11.11 28.27
CA LEU A 181 6.81 -10.44 26.97
C LEU A 181 5.54 -9.65 26.66
N VAL A 182 4.37 -10.26 26.88
CA VAL A 182 3.06 -9.62 26.64
C VAL A 182 2.89 -8.39 27.53
N ALA A 183 3.22 -8.50 28.82
CA ALA A 183 3.21 -7.37 29.74
C ALA A 183 4.19 -6.28 29.31
N GLY A 184 5.41 -6.66 28.88
CA GLY A 184 6.41 -5.75 28.36
C GLY A 184 5.94 -4.97 27.13
N ILE A 185 5.28 -5.63 26.17
CA ILE A 185 4.70 -4.97 24.99
C ILE A 185 3.61 -3.97 25.42
N LYS A 186 2.67 -4.40 26.27
CA LYS A 186 1.55 -3.55 26.71
C LYS A 186 2.04 -2.33 27.51
N ASN A 187 2.98 -2.53 28.43
CA ASN A 187 3.58 -1.44 29.20
C ASN A 187 4.34 -0.48 28.28
N GLU A 188 5.11 -1.00 27.32
CA GLU A 188 5.84 -0.16 26.40
C GLU A 188 4.92 0.65 25.49
N LEU A 189 3.85 0.06 24.95
CA LEU A 189 2.87 0.78 24.14
C LEU A 189 2.16 1.88 24.93
N ALA A 190 1.92 1.67 26.23
CA ALA A 190 1.30 2.67 27.10
C ALA A 190 2.21 3.89 27.36
N GLU A 191 3.53 3.67 27.43
CA GLU A 191 4.51 4.74 27.68
C GLU A 191 5.09 5.34 26.38
N ASN A 192 5.22 4.54 25.32
CA ASN A 192 5.85 4.86 24.05
C ASN A 192 5.17 4.10 22.90
N ALA A 193 4.20 4.75 22.26
CA ALA A 193 3.44 4.19 21.14
C ALA A 193 4.12 4.39 19.76
N SER A 194 5.44 4.57 19.71
CA SER A 194 6.19 4.86 18.48
C SER A 194 6.06 3.77 17.41
N LYS A 195 6.32 4.16 16.15
CA LYS A 195 6.35 3.22 15.01
C LYS A 195 7.31 2.05 15.28
N GLN A 196 8.50 2.33 15.83
CA GLN A 196 9.52 1.31 16.12
C GLN A 196 8.99 0.24 17.09
N VAL A 197 8.39 0.63 18.21
CA VAL A 197 7.85 -0.32 19.20
C VAL A 197 6.77 -1.21 18.56
N ARG A 198 5.91 -0.63 17.72
CA ARG A 198 4.84 -1.38 17.03
C ARG A 198 5.41 -2.35 16.00
N VAL A 199 6.35 -1.92 15.16
CA VAL A 199 7.03 -2.78 14.17
C VAL A 199 7.79 -3.92 14.85
N ALA A 200 8.48 -3.62 15.95
CA ALA A 200 9.22 -4.61 16.72
C ALA A 200 8.29 -5.65 17.37
N SER A 201 7.20 -5.19 17.99
CA SER A 201 6.18 -6.07 18.59
C SER A 201 5.46 -6.92 17.54
N TRP A 202 5.14 -6.32 16.38
CA TRP A 202 4.53 -7.04 15.25
C TRP A 202 5.45 -8.13 14.71
N SER A 203 6.75 -7.87 14.63
CA SER A 203 7.74 -8.86 14.19
C SER A 203 7.76 -10.10 15.10
N LEU A 204 7.52 -9.94 16.40
CA LEU A 204 7.43 -11.06 17.35
C LEU A 204 6.18 -11.92 17.10
N LEU A 205 5.05 -11.29 16.75
CA LEU A 205 3.83 -12.00 16.36
C LEU A 205 4.04 -12.80 15.08
N THR A 206 4.61 -12.19 14.04
CA THR A 206 4.86 -12.87 12.76
C THR A 206 5.92 -13.98 12.86
N ASP A 207 6.83 -13.89 13.83
CA ASP A 207 7.81 -14.95 14.14
C ASP A 207 7.22 -16.11 14.94
N GLY A 208 5.95 -16.04 15.31
CA GLY A 208 5.27 -17.09 16.07
C GLY A 208 5.70 -17.17 17.54
N VAL A 209 6.33 -16.13 18.11
CA VAL A 209 6.80 -16.13 19.51
C VAL A 209 5.64 -16.36 20.50
N LEU A 210 4.45 -15.84 20.17
CA LEU A 210 3.26 -15.95 21.01
C LEU A 210 2.31 -17.10 20.59
N SER A 211 2.70 -17.96 19.64
CA SER A 211 1.82 -18.99 19.05
C SER A 211 1.27 -19.99 20.08
N SER A 212 2.04 -20.29 21.12
CA SER A 212 1.62 -21.21 22.20
C SER A 212 0.60 -20.60 23.18
N ARG A 213 0.29 -19.29 23.04
CA ARG A 213 -0.67 -18.53 23.87
C ARG A 213 -1.58 -17.66 22.98
N PRO A 214 -2.49 -18.27 22.21
CA PRO A 214 -3.28 -17.56 21.19
C PRO A 214 -4.15 -16.42 21.76
N LEU A 215 -4.66 -16.56 22.99
CA LEU A 215 -5.43 -15.49 23.64
C LEU A 215 -4.56 -14.25 23.94
N GLU A 216 -3.31 -14.47 24.37
CA GLU A 216 -2.39 -13.37 24.64
C GLU A 216 -1.89 -12.74 23.34
N ALA A 217 -1.61 -13.56 22.32
CA ALA A 217 -1.29 -13.07 20.98
C ALA A 217 -2.42 -12.17 20.45
N ALA A 218 -3.69 -12.60 20.61
CA ALA A 218 -4.83 -11.80 20.18
C ALA A 218 -4.99 -10.48 20.95
N ALA A 219 -4.70 -10.49 22.26
CA ALA A 219 -4.70 -9.26 23.05
C ALA A 219 -3.58 -8.28 22.62
N VAL A 220 -2.42 -8.80 22.19
CA VAL A 220 -1.33 -7.97 21.65
C VAL A 220 -1.69 -7.42 20.27
N VAL A 221 -2.24 -8.25 19.37
CA VAL A 221 -2.73 -7.80 18.05
C VAL A 221 -3.76 -6.68 18.22
N ASP A 222 -4.71 -6.83 19.13
CA ASP A 222 -5.72 -5.81 19.41
C ASP A 222 -5.09 -4.50 19.92
N ALA A 223 -4.16 -4.57 20.87
CA ALA A 223 -3.45 -3.39 21.38
C ALA A 223 -2.60 -2.69 20.31
N LEU A 224 -2.04 -3.44 19.36
CA LEU A 224 -1.22 -2.90 18.27
C LEU A 224 -2.05 -2.25 17.15
N THR A 225 -3.34 -2.56 17.06
CA THR A 225 -4.23 -2.16 15.96
C THR A 225 -5.31 -1.15 16.39
N ASP A 226 -5.00 -0.27 17.34
CA ASP A 226 -5.73 0.97 17.56
C ASP A 226 -5.65 1.90 16.32
N ASP A 227 -6.37 3.03 16.30
CA ASP A 227 -6.41 3.91 15.11
C ASP A 227 -5.02 4.47 14.74
N LEU A 228 -4.18 4.77 15.73
CA LEU A 228 -2.80 5.19 15.50
C LEU A 228 -1.97 4.01 14.96
N GLY A 229 -2.08 2.85 15.59
CA GLY A 229 -1.36 1.64 15.22
C GLY A 229 -1.69 1.15 13.82
N CYS A 230 -2.96 1.14 13.43
CA CYS A 230 -3.37 0.80 12.07
C CYS A 230 -2.66 1.69 11.05
N ARG A 231 -2.58 3.02 11.28
CA ARG A 231 -1.86 3.94 10.39
C ARG A 231 -0.38 3.62 10.29
N LEU A 232 0.29 3.48 11.44
CA LEU A 232 1.74 3.24 11.49
C LEU A 232 2.14 1.88 10.91
N LEU A 233 1.35 0.83 11.19
CA LEU A 233 1.60 -0.52 10.70
C LEU A 233 1.26 -0.65 9.21
N ILE A 234 0.21 -0.01 8.71
CA ILE A 234 -0.06 0.04 7.26
C ILE A 234 1.09 0.75 6.52
N ALA A 235 1.56 1.87 7.03
CA ALA A 235 2.73 2.54 6.45
C ALA A 235 3.99 1.66 6.47
N ALA A 236 4.21 0.89 7.55
CA ALA A 236 5.31 -0.08 7.63
C ALA A 236 5.13 -1.25 6.65
N LEU A 237 3.90 -1.72 6.42
CA LEU A 237 3.59 -2.76 5.44
C LEU A 237 3.84 -2.27 4.01
N ASP A 238 3.39 -1.06 3.67
CA ASP A 238 3.64 -0.41 2.38
C ASP A 238 5.15 -0.21 2.14
N GLY A 239 5.89 0.12 3.21
CA GLY A 239 7.35 0.22 3.22
C GLY A 239 8.10 -1.12 3.23
N LYS A 240 7.39 -2.26 3.28
CA LYS A 240 7.95 -3.63 3.37
C LYS A 240 8.84 -3.85 4.60
N GLU A 241 8.62 -3.09 5.67
CA GLU A 241 9.31 -3.25 6.96
C GLU A 241 8.74 -4.43 7.76
N ILE A 242 7.46 -4.75 7.54
CA ILE A 242 6.75 -5.87 8.18
C ILE A 242 6.05 -6.75 7.15
N SER A 243 5.62 -7.94 7.59
CA SER A 243 4.75 -8.83 6.83
C SER A 243 3.36 -8.94 7.47
N PRO A 244 2.30 -9.30 6.72
CA PRO A 244 1.00 -9.62 7.29
C PRO A 244 1.06 -10.73 8.33
N LEU A 245 0.05 -10.78 9.20
CA LEU A 245 -0.10 -11.84 10.19
C LEU A 245 -0.32 -13.18 9.47
N PRO A 246 0.41 -14.27 9.85
CA PRO A 246 0.31 -15.55 9.16
C PRO A 246 -0.96 -16.33 9.52
N GLU A 247 -1.50 -16.16 10.74
CA GLU A 247 -2.68 -16.87 11.23
C GLU A 247 -3.78 -15.90 11.66
N SER A 248 -4.98 -16.06 11.09
CA SER A 248 -6.15 -15.22 11.38
C SER A 248 -6.75 -15.44 12.78
N ALA A 249 -6.50 -16.58 13.42
CA ALA A 249 -7.06 -16.89 14.75
C ALA A 249 -6.64 -15.88 15.84
N GLN A 250 -5.46 -15.26 15.69
CA GLN A 250 -4.96 -14.23 16.58
C GLN A 250 -5.61 -12.86 16.33
N ALA A 251 -6.39 -12.70 15.25
CA ALA A 251 -7.01 -11.43 14.88
C ALA A 251 -8.42 -11.24 15.46
N ASN A 252 -9.02 -12.25 16.12
CA ASN A 252 -10.44 -12.24 16.50
C ASN A 252 -10.86 -11.04 17.36
N THR A 253 -10.07 -10.66 18.35
CA THR A 253 -10.39 -9.51 19.22
C THR A 253 -10.35 -8.20 18.45
N ALA A 254 -9.28 -7.99 17.67
CA ALA A 254 -9.12 -6.82 16.81
C ALA A 254 -10.22 -6.74 15.75
N TRP A 255 -10.58 -7.88 15.15
CA TRP A 255 -11.69 -8.01 14.21
C TRP A 255 -13.00 -7.50 14.82
N LEU A 256 -13.38 -8.02 15.99
CA LEU A 256 -14.64 -7.64 16.65
C LEU A 256 -14.67 -6.15 16.98
N ARG A 257 -13.58 -5.60 17.52
CA ARG A 257 -13.50 -4.17 17.85
C ARG A 257 -13.57 -3.31 16.59
N ILE A 258 -12.71 -3.56 15.60
CA ILE A 258 -12.60 -2.72 14.41
C ILE A 258 -13.89 -2.78 13.57
N THR A 259 -14.51 -3.96 13.41
CA THR A 259 -15.79 -4.07 12.70
C THR A 259 -16.92 -3.38 13.46
N SER A 260 -16.95 -3.46 14.80
CA SER A 260 -17.87 -2.69 15.64
C SER A 260 -17.67 -1.19 15.46
N ASP A 261 -16.42 -0.70 15.44
CA ASP A 261 -16.10 0.72 15.25
C ASP A 261 -16.53 1.23 13.86
N ILE A 262 -16.35 0.42 12.81
CA ILE A 262 -16.83 0.72 11.45
C ILE A 262 -18.36 0.77 11.43
N SER A 263 -19.05 -0.22 12.02
CA SER A 263 -20.51 -0.26 12.07
C SER A 263 -21.11 0.89 12.88
N ALA A 264 -20.47 1.30 13.98
CA ALA A 264 -20.94 2.39 14.82
C ALA A 264 -20.84 3.76 14.12
N ASN A 265 -19.85 3.95 13.25
CA ASN A 265 -19.71 5.17 12.45
C ASN A 265 -19.18 4.86 11.04
N PRO A 266 -20.05 4.44 10.09
CA PRO A 266 -19.64 4.08 8.74
C PRO A 266 -19.05 5.26 7.95
N SER A 267 -19.48 6.48 8.25
CA SER A 267 -18.99 7.71 7.59
C SER A 267 -17.63 8.19 8.08
N ALA A 268 -17.00 7.51 9.04
CA ALA A 268 -15.75 7.97 9.63
C ALA A 268 -14.59 7.91 8.61
N PRO A 269 -13.82 9.00 8.42
CA PRO A 269 -12.76 9.05 7.41
C PRO A 269 -11.64 8.03 7.66
N GLN A 270 -11.42 7.60 8.91
CA GLN A 270 -10.43 6.58 9.26
C GLN A 270 -10.81 5.15 8.85
N ASN A 271 -12.04 4.92 8.36
CA ASN A 271 -12.49 3.59 7.98
C ASN A 271 -11.65 3.01 6.83
N ASN A 272 -11.10 3.83 5.93
CA ASN A 272 -10.18 3.36 4.89
C ASN A 272 -8.98 2.60 5.49
N ILE A 273 -8.33 3.16 6.51
CA ILE A 273 -7.17 2.57 7.20
C ILE A 273 -7.59 1.32 7.99
N ARG A 274 -8.75 1.36 8.66
CA ARG A 274 -9.29 0.22 9.40
C ARG A 274 -9.57 -0.97 8.48
N VAL A 275 -10.19 -0.72 7.32
CA VAL A 275 -10.45 -1.76 6.31
C VAL A 275 -9.13 -2.32 5.76
N ARG A 276 -8.16 -1.46 5.44
CA ARG A 276 -6.82 -1.93 5.05
C ARG A 276 -6.17 -2.77 6.15
N ALA A 277 -6.27 -2.38 7.43
CA ALA A 277 -5.72 -3.16 8.53
C ALA A 277 -6.35 -4.56 8.61
N LEU A 278 -7.68 -4.67 8.55
CA LEU A 278 -8.35 -5.98 8.55
C LEU A 278 -7.90 -6.85 7.36
N ARG A 279 -7.88 -6.27 6.16
CA ARG A 279 -7.63 -7.04 4.91
C ARG A 279 -6.16 -7.33 4.65
N GLU A 280 -5.27 -6.38 4.90
CA GLU A 280 -3.87 -6.44 4.51
C GLU A 280 -2.95 -6.80 5.67
N LEU A 281 -3.17 -6.26 6.87
CA LEU A 281 -2.36 -6.59 8.06
C LEU A 281 -2.80 -7.90 8.70
N LEU A 282 -4.10 -8.06 8.97
CA LEU A 282 -4.64 -9.23 9.66
C LEU A 282 -4.93 -10.41 8.72
N GLY A 283 -4.81 -10.20 7.41
CA GLY A 283 -5.04 -11.23 6.39
C GLY A 283 -6.51 -11.63 6.21
N LEU A 284 -7.46 -10.87 6.78
CA LEU A 284 -8.90 -11.20 6.82
C LEU A 284 -9.64 -10.69 5.58
N LYS A 285 -9.05 -10.88 4.39
CA LYS A 285 -9.63 -10.38 3.13
C LYS A 285 -11.00 -10.98 2.88
N ASP A 286 -11.14 -12.28 3.10
CA ASP A 286 -12.35 -13.00 2.73
C ASP A 286 -13.46 -12.81 3.75
N GLU A 287 -13.12 -12.87 5.03
CA GLU A 287 -13.99 -12.58 6.16
C GLU A 287 -14.53 -11.15 6.06
N PHE A 288 -13.66 -10.17 5.78
CA PHE A 288 -14.09 -8.78 5.61
C PHE A 288 -15.02 -8.60 4.41
N SER A 289 -14.73 -9.19 3.24
CA SER A 289 -15.64 -9.06 2.10
C SER A 289 -17.03 -9.61 2.41
N SER A 290 -17.11 -10.76 3.10
CA SER A 290 -18.39 -11.39 3.45
C SER A 290 -19.17 -10.53 4.45
N TRP A 291 -18.51 -10.08 5.52
CA TRP A 291 -19.10 -9.18 6.51
C TRP A 291 -19.57 -7.86 5.88
N TRP A 292 -18.74 -7.23 5.04
CA TRP A 292 -19.10 -6.01 4.32
C TRP A 292 -20.31 -6.22 3.40
N ALA A 293 -20.38 -7.35 2.69
CA ALA A 293 -21.50 -7.66 1.82
C ALA A 293 -22.82 -7.81 2.62
N GLU A 294 -22.77 -8.40 3.81
CA GLU A 294 -23.93 -8.45 4.72
C GLU A 294 -24.37 -7.05 5.15
N ARG A 295 -23.43 -6.20 5.58
CA ARG A 295 -23.73 -4.81 5.97
C ARG A 295 -24.27 -3.98 4.80
N LEU A 296 -23.72 -4.18 3.59
CA LEU A 296 -24.23 -3.52 2.38
C LEU A 296 -25.66 -3.95 2.08
N ARG A 297 -25.98 -5.25 2.13
CA ARG A 297 -27.35 -5.74 1.92
C ARG A 297 -28.36 -5.13 2.88
N GLU A 298 -27.98 -4.96 4.15
CA GLU A 298 -28.83 -4.29 5.15
C GLU A 298 -29.01 -2.78 4.86
N ALA A 299 -28.06 -2.16 4.16
CA ALA A 299 -28.06 -0.72 3.88
C ALA A 299 -28.76 -0.35 2.57
N ILE A 300 -29.01 -1.30 1.67
CA ILE A 300 -29.64 -1.05 0.36
C ILE A 300 -31.00 -0.36 0.54
N GLY A 301 -31.25 0.65 -0.30
CA GLY A 301 -32.46 1.46 -0.26
C GLY A 301 -32.52 2.47 0.89
N THR A 302 -31.46 2.57 1.71
CA THR A 302 -31.34 3.55 2.79
C THR A 302 -30.30 4.63 2.46
N SER A 303 -30.30 5.74 3.21
CA SER A 303 -29.26 6.78 3.09
C SER A 303 -27.82 6.29 3.37
N MET A 304 -27.66 5.10 3.96
CA MET A 304 -26.35 4.52 4.30
C MET A 304 -25.74 3.69 3.16
N GLU A 305 -26.49 3.38 2.10
CA GLU A 305 -26.00 2.57 0.98
C GLU A 305 -24.72 3.14 0.36
N ALA A 306 -24.75 4.43 0.01
CA ALA A 306 -23.59 5.13 -0.56
C ALA A 306 -22.38 5.15 0.38
N VAL A 307 -22.60 5.19 1.70
CA VAL A 307 -21.53 5.18 2.71
C VAL A 307 -20.85 3.82 2.75
N TRP A 308 -21.62 2.73 2.74
CA TRP A 308 -21.08 1.36 2.70
C TRP A 308 -20.40 1.04 1.37
N LEU A 309 -20.94 1.54 0.26
CA LEU A 309 -20.29 1.46 -1.04
C LEU A 309 -18.95 2.21 -1.05
N ALA A 310 -18.87 3.40 -0.43
CA ALA A 310 -17.62 4.16 -0.31
C ALA A 310 -16.55 3.42 0.50
N ILE A 311 -16.91 2.85 1.66
CA ILE A 311 -16.00 1.99 2.44
C ILE A 311 -15.45 0.85 1.56
N GLY A 312 -16.31 0.26 0.74
CA GLY A 312 -15.92 -0.82 -0.16
C GLY A 312 -15.02 -0.38 -1.30
N ALA A 313 -15.30 0.79 -1.87
CA ALA A 313 -14.65 1.36 -3.03
C ALA A 313 -13.19 1.73 -2.76
N ASP A 314 -12.91 2.34 -1.62
CA ASP A 314 -11.56 2.84 -1.27
C ASP A 314 -10.51 1.72 -1.21
N CYS A 315 -10.94 0.48 -0.98
CA CYS A 315 -10.06 -0.66 -0.76
C CYS A 315 -10.26 -1.80 -1.79
N GLU A 316 -11.13 -1.68 -2.79
CA GLU A 316 -11.58 -2.81 -3.64
C GLU A 316 -11.97 -4.04 -2.78
N VAL A 317 -12.87 -3.87 -1.80
CA VAL A 317 -13.17 -4.93 -0.80
C VAL A 317 -13.72 -6.22 -1.39
N ALA A 318 -14.37 -6.15 -2.56
CA ALA A 318 -14.96 -7.26 -3.29
C ALA A 318 -14.10 -7.69 -4.50
N ALA A 319 -12.82 -7.31 -4.54
CA ALA A 319 -11.93 -7.53 -5.69
C ALA A 319 -12.01 -8.96 -6.27
N GLY A 320 -12.61 -9.08 -7.46
CA GLY A 320 -12.67 -10.32 -8.22
C GLY A 320 -13.70 -11.34 -7.71
N LYS A 321 -14.51 -10.99 -6.71
CA LYS A 321 -15.58 -11.84 -6.19
C LYS A 321 -16.86 -11.61 -6.98
N VAL A 322 -17.47 -12.72 -7.38
CA VAL A 322 -18.86 -12.73 -7.84
C VAL A 322 -19.72 -12.71 -6.59
N LEU A 323 -20.26 -11.54 -6.25
CA LEU A 323 -21.16 -11.36 -5.12
C LEU A 323 -22.53 -11.01 -5.67
N GLU A 324 -23.51 -11.86 -5.38
CA GLU A 324 -24.91 -11.50 -5.57
C GLU A 324 -25.34 -10.63 -4.39
N VAL A 325 -25.64 -9.38 -4.73
CA VAL A 325 -26.23 -8.40 -3.83
C VAL A 325 -27.57 -8.03 -4.45
N PRO A 326 -28.66 -8.75 -4.10
CA PRO A 326 -29.99 -8.47 -4.63
C PRO A 326 -30.36 -7.01 -4.40
N GLU A 327 -31.12 -6.42 -5.34
CA GLU A 327 -31.64 -5.04 -5.24
C GLU A 327 -30.56 -3.94 -5.29
N LEU A 328 -29.29 -4.28 -5.52
CA LEU A 328 -28.25 -3.30 -5.80
C LEU A 328 -28.40 -2.78 -7.24
N HIS A 329 -28.57 -1.47 -7.38
CA HIS A 329 -28.77 -0.80 -8.65
C HIS A 329 -27.68 0.25 -8.93
N ALA A 330 -27.36 0.46 -10.19
CA ALA A 330 -26.39 1.45 -10.68
C ALA A 330 -27.07 2.57 -11.49
N GLU A 331 -28.32 2.89 -11.16
CA GLU A 331 -29.10 3.94 -11.83
C GLU A 331 -28.49 5.34 -11.62
N ASP A 332 -27.97 5.60 -10.41
CA ASP A 332 -27.22 6.81 -10.08
C ASP A 332 -25.73 6.66 -10.42
N GLY A 333 -25.16 7.71 -10.99
CA GLY A 333 -23.78 7.71 -11.44
C GLY A 333 -22.75 7.56 -10.34
N GLN A 334 -23.02 8.12 -9.15
CA GLN A 334 -22.12 7.97 -8.00
C GLN A 334 -22.12 6.53 -7.50
N HIS A 335 -23.30 5.93 -7.38
CA HIS A 335 -23.45 4.53 -6.99
C HIS A 335 -22.74 3.61 -7.99
N ALA A 336 -22.95 3.82 -9.30
CA ALA A 336 -22.25 3.06 -10.33
C ALA A 336 -20.73 3.11 -10.16
N GLN A 337 -20.15 4.30 -9.98
CA GLN A 337 -18.71 4.45 -9.78
C GLN A 337 -18.21 3.75 -8.50
N LEU A 338 -18.94 3.91 -7.38
CA LEU A 338 -18.57 3.25 -6.12
C LEU A 338 -18.66 1.73 -6.25
N ILE A 339 -19.71 1.20 -6.86
CA ILE A 339 -19.89 -0.25 -7.13
C ILE A 339 -18.70 -0.79 -7.91
N LEU A 340 -18.28 -0.12 -9.00
CA LEU A 340 -17.13 -0.54 -9.79
C LEU A 340 -15.83 -0.55 -8.96
N ASN A 341 -15.63 0.51 -8.18
CA ASN A 341 -14.44 0.66 -7.34
C ASN A 341 -14.40 -0.32 -6.17
N THR A 342 -15.53 -0.91 -5.75
CA THR A 342 -15.49 -2.02 -4.77
C THR A 342 -14.76 -3.26 -5.32
N GLY A 343 -14.55 -3.36 -6.63
CA GLY A 343 -13.94 -4.52 -7.27
C GLY A 343 -14.90 -5.70 -7.46
N LEU A 344 -16.19 -5.50 -7.16
CA LEU A 344 -17.26 -6.47 -7.36
C LEU A 344 -17.38 -6.86 -8.84
N VAL A 345 -17.57 -8.15 -9.09
CA VAL A 345 -17.85 -8.69 -10.42
C VAL A 345 -19.33 -9.03 -10.49
N PRO A 346 -20.14 -8.25 -11.25
CA PRO A 346 -21.55 -8.59 -11.43
C PRO A 346 -21.67 -9.90 -12.20
N ALA A 347 -22.76 -10.63 -12.00
CA ALA A 347 -23.04 -11.82 -12.77
C ALA A 347 -23.18 -11.46 -14.26
N ALA A 348 -22.62 -12.30 -15.14
CA ALA A 348 -22.67 -12.07 -16.58
C ALA A 348 -24.11 -11.99 -17.07
N HIS A 349 -24.40 -11.01 -17.92
CA HIS A 349 -25.73 -10.70 -18.46
C HIS A 349 -26.78 -10.35 -17.41
N SER A 350 -26.36 -9.98 -16.19
CA SER A 350 -27.27 -9.46 -15.17
C SER A 350 -27.70 -8.02 -15.47
N THR A 351 -28.83 -7.61 -14.89
CA THR A 351 -29.30 -6.22 -14.94
C THR A 351 -28.24 -5.26 -14.41
N LEU A 352 -27.59 -5.60 -13.29
CA LEU A 352 -26.53 -4.78 -12.71
C LEU A 352 -25.32 -4.63 -13.66
N GLU A 353 -24.90 -5.69 -14.35
CA GLU A 353 -23.84 -5.58 -15.34
C GLU A 353 -24.23 -4.60 -16.46
N ALA A 354 -25.46 -4.72 -16.99
CA ALA A 354 -25.95 -3.83 -18.04
C ALA A 354 -26.05 -2.36 -17.57
N GLU A 355 -26.56 -2.12 -16.37
CA GLU A 355 -26.64 -0.78 -15.76
C GLU A 355 -25.25 -0.17 -15.59
N LEU A 356 -24.26 -0.95 -15.12
CA LEU A 356 -22.88 -0.50 -14.95
C LEU A 356 -22.21 -0.18 -16.29
N ILE A 357 -22.40 -1.00 -17.33
CA ILE A 357 -21.91 -0.69 -18.68
C ILE A 357 -22.54 0.61 -19.17
N GLN A 358 -23.85 0.77 -19.02
CA GLN A 358 -24.56 1.97 -19.45
C GLN A 358 -24.07 3.20 -18.68
N ALA A 359 -23.84 3.11 -17.37
CA ALA A 359 -23.27 4.19 -16.57
C ALA A 359 -21.87 4.60 -17.05
N VAL A 360 -21.03 3.65 -17.45
CA VAL A 360 -19.71 3.92 -18.04
C VAL A 360 -19.85 4.62 -19.39
N LEU A 361 -20.73 4.13 -20.27
CA LEU A 361 -20.97 4.73 -21.58
C LEU A 361 -21.58 6.13 -21.50
N ASP A 362 -22.36 6.40 -20.44
CA ASP A 362 -22.96 7.71 -20.14
C ASP A 362 -22.04 8.63 -19.33
N GLY A 363 -20.76 8.28 -19.19
CA GLY A 363 -19.74 9.12 -18.54
C GLY A 363 -19.90 9.27 -17.04
N GLN A 364 -20.69 8.44 -16.38
CA GLN A 364 -21.02 8.58 -14.97
C GLN A 364 -19.95 8.02 -14.02
N ALA A 365 -19.10 7.12 -14.53
CA ALA A 365 -18.10 6.40 -13.74
C ALA A 365 -16.67 6.60 -14.25
N SER A 366 -16.35 7.83 -14.66
CA SER A 366 -15.08 8.15 -15.32
C SER A 366 -13.84 8.05 -14.42
N GLU A 367 -14.02 8.05 -13.10
CA GLU A 367 -12.93 7.94 -12.11
C GLU A 367 -12.84 6.53 -11.52
N THR A 368 -13.30 5.52 -12.26
CA THR A 368 -13.12 4.12 -11.91
C THR A 368 -11.63 3.76 -11.88
N THR A 369 -11.20 3.07 -10.82
CA THR A 369 -9.81 2.61 -10.59
C THR A 369 -9.66 1.09 -10.62
N SER A 370 -10.74 0.37 -10.34
CA SER A 370 -10.81 -1.09 -10.39
C SER A 370 -10.69 -1.62 -11.82
N VAL A 371 -10.15 -2.84 -11.95
CA VAL A 371 -10.04 -3.57 -13.24
C VAL A 371 -10.64 -4.97 -13.16
N ARG A 372 -11.47 -5.22 -12.14
CA ARG A 372 -11.93 -6.57 -11.77
C ARG A 372 -13.11 -7.06 -12.61
N SER A 373 -14.05 -6.17 -12.91
CA SER A 373 -15.22 -6.46 -13.74
C SER A 373 -15.07 -5.93 -15.16
N GLU A 374 -15.84 -6.46 -16.11
CA GLU A 374 -15.81 -5.94 -17.49
C GLU A 374 -16.22 -4.45 -17.59
N PRO A 375 -17.30 -3.98 -16.94
CA PRO A 375 -17.64 -2.56 -16.97
C PRO A 375 -16.51 -1.68 -16.41
N ALA A 376 -15.84 -2.12 -15.33
CA ALA A 376 -14.70 -1.40 -14.76
C ALA A 376 -13.50 -1.38 -15.72
N GLN A 377 -13.24 -2.49 -16.41
CA GLN A 377 -12.19 -2.57 -17.43
C GLN A 377 -12.48 -1.63 -18.61
N ILE A 378 -13.73 -1.51 -19.05
CA ILE A 378 -14.16 -0.55 -20.09
C ILE A 378 -13.88 0.87 -19.61
N ALA A 379 -14.33 1.21 -18.38
CA ALA A 379 -14.16 2.53 -17.78
C ALA A 379 -12.68 2.95 -17.70
N VAL A 380 -11.81 2.05 -17.24
CA VAL A 380 -10.36 2.29 -17.12
C VAL A 380 -9.68 2.33 -18.49
N ALA A 381 -9.99 1.41 -19.41
CA ALA A 381 -9.32 1.31 -20.71
C ALA A 381 -9.61 2.52 -21.62
N LEU A 382 -10.82 3.06 -21.51
CA LEU A 382 -11.36 4.15 -22.34
C LEU A 382 -11.56 5.46 -21.56
N SER A 383 -10.98 5.58 -20.36
CA SER A 383 -11.13 6.78 -19.53
C SER A 383 -10.80 8.07 -20.32
N PRO A 384 -11.70 9.08 -20.34
CA PRO A 384 -11.44 10.34 -21.03
C PRO A 384 -10.21 11.09 -20.53
N ALA A 385 -9.80 10.89 -19.27
CA ALA A 385 -8.59 11.51 -18.70
C ALA A 385 -7.32 11.15 -19.48
N GLU A 386 -7.31 10.00 -20.16
CA GLU A 386 -6.24 9.55 -21.05
C GLU A 386 -6.10 10.40 -22.33
N PHE A 387 -7.16 11.09 -22.72
CA PHE A 387 -7.23 11.82 -23.98
C PHE A 387 -6.75 13.27 -23.86
N TYR A 388 -6.28 13.68 -22.68
CA TYR A 388 -5.64 14.99 -22.44
C TYR A 388 -4.12 14.96 -22.64
N ALA A 389 -3.53 13.77 -22.81
CA ALA A 389 -2.10 13.60 -23.07
C ALA A 389 -1.81 13.70 -24.58
N PHE A 390 -1.41 14.88 -25.06
CA PHE A 390 -1.14 15.14 -26.50
C PHE A 390 0.28 14.76 -26.97
N GLY A 391 1.11 14.22 -26.07
CA GLY A 391 2.49 13.82 -26.32
C GLY A 391 3.47 14.40 -25.29
N PRO A 392 4.73 13.95 -25.27
CA PRO A 392 5.74 14.40 -24.30
C PRO A 392 6.14 15.88 -24.46
N ASP A 393 5.86 16.46 -25.63
CA ASP A 393 6.29 17.81 -26.01
C ASP A 393 5.26 18.91 -25.68
N MET A 394 4.11 18.55 -25.07
CA MET A 394 3.00 19.47 -24.82
C MET A 394 2.71 19.60 -23.31
N PRO A 395 2.86 20.80 -22.71
CA PRO A 395 2.88 21.00 -21.26
C PRO A 395 1.47 21.12 -20.64
N TYR A 396 0.54 20.26 -21.04
CA TYR A 396 -0.81 20.27 -20.47
C TYR A 396 -0.92 19.28 -19.29
N PRO A 397 -1.42 19.72 -18.13
CA PRO A 397 -1.72 18.83 -17.01
C PRO A 397 -2.68 17.70 -17.44
N ARG A 398 -2.31 16.46 -17.13
CA ARG A 398 -3.21 15.31 -17.29
C ARG A 398 -4.13 15.26 -16.07
N PRO A 399 -5.47 15.28 -16.24
CA PRO A 399 -6.39 15.06 -15.13
C PRO A 399 -6.13 13.70 -14.45
N PRO A 400 -6.44 13.56 -13.15
CA PRO A 400 -6.28 12.29 -12.44
C PRO A 400 -6.92 11.13 -13.22
N ALA A 401 -6.16 10.05 -13.38
CA ALA A 401 -6.57 8.86 -14.10
C ALA A 401 -6.05 7.61 -13.37
N SER A 402 -6.63 6.46 -13.71
CA SER A 402 -6.02 5.17 -13.37
C SER A 402 -4.58 5.09 -13.85
N SER A 403 -3.69 4.49 -13.05
CA SER A 403 -2.29 4.29 -13.44
C SER A 403 -2.16 3.57 -14.80
N ASP A 404 -1.10 3.88 -15.55
CA ASP A 404 -0.85 3.24 -16.85
C ASP A 404 -0.74 1.71 -16.74
N ILE A 405 -0.26 1.20 -15.59
CA ILE A 405 -0.23 -0.23 -15.26
C ILE A 405 -1.65 -0.81 -15.21
N ARG A 406 -2.57 -0.18 -14.46
CA ARG A 406 -3.97 -0.61 -14.37
C ARG A 406 -4.66 -0.55 -15.72
N ARG A 407 -4.39 0.50 -16.51
CA ARG A 407 -4.92 0.60 -17.88
C ARG A 407 -4.43 -0.53 -18.78
N GLY A 408 -3.14 -0.84 -18.74
CA GLY A 408 -2.56 -1.99 -19.46
C GLY A 408 -3.25 -3.31 -19.08
N GLN A 409 -3.46 -3.53 -17.78
CA GLN A 409 -4.19 -4.70 -17.26
C GLN A 409 -5.63 -4.75 -17.76
N ALA A 410 -6.38 -3.64 -17.71
CA ALA A 410 -7.75 -3.57 -18.19
C ALA A 410 -7.86 -3.98 -19.67
N ILE A 411 -6.99 -3.44 -20.53
CA ILE A 411 -6.95 -3.80 -21.96
C ILE A 411 -6.60 -5.29 -22.15
N GLN A 412 -5.67 -5.83 -21.35
CA GLN A 412 -5.31 -7.24 -21.42
C GLN A 412 -6.46 -8.15 -21.02
N TYR A 413 -7.20 -7.81 -19.95
CA TYR A 413 -8.38 -8.56 -19.53
C TYR A 413 -9.50 -8.53 -20.57
N LEU A 414 -9.79 -7.36 -21.15
CA LEU A 414 -10.77 -7.22 -22.25
C LEU A 414 -10.36 -8.06 -23.47
N LYS A 415 -9.06 -8.10 -23.82
CA LYS A 415 -8.56 -8.95 -24.90
C LYS A 415 -8.78 -10.44 -24.60
N GLY A 416 -8.52 -10.87 -23.37
CA GLY A 416 -8.74 -12.25 -22.94
C GLY A 416 -10.20 -12.71 -23.07
N LYS A 417 -11.15 -11.77 -22.92
CA LYS A 417 -12.60 -12.01 -23.11
C LYS A 417 -13.08 -11.81 -24.54
N ALA A 418 -12.19 -11.50 -25.49
CA ALA A 418 -12.54 -11.09 -26.86
C ALA A 418 -13.53 -9.90 -26.91
N SER A 419 -13.49 -9.02 -25.89
CA SER A 419 -14.37 -7.87 -25.80
C SER A 419 -14.04 -6.84 -26.90
N PRO A 420 -15.04 -6.30 -27.64
CA PRO A 420 -14.81 -5.32 -28.71
C PRO A 420 -14.13 -4.05 -28.19
N TYR A 421 -14.38 -3.69 -26.93
CA TYR A 421 -13.75 -2.55 -26.26
C TYR A 421 -12.23 -2.64 -26.19
N ALA A 422 -11.65 -3.85 -26.17
CA ALA A 422 -10.20 -4.02 -26.20
C ALA A 422 -9.59 -3.52 -27.52
N LYS A 423 -10.27 -3.80 -28.64
CA LYS A 423 -9.87 -3.32 -29.97
C LYS A 423 -10.02 -1.81 -30.06
N ILE A 424 -11.13 -1.27 -29.54
CA ILE A 424 -11.41 0.17 -29.52
C ILE A 424 -10.36 0.92 -28.68
N ALA A 425 -10.06 0.47 -27.46
CA ALA A 425 -9.04 1.08 -26.62
C ALA A 425 -7.62 1.00 -27.25
N GLY A 426 -7.36 -0.06 -28.00
CA GLY A 426 -6.12 -0.25 -28.77
C GLY A 426 -5.94 0.71 -29.96
N MET A 427 -6.97 1.51 -30.32
CA MET A 427 -6.92 2.47 -31.42
C MET A 427 -6.35 3.84 -31.05
N ARG A 428 -6.15 4.11 -29.74
CA ARG A 428 -5.64 5.38 -29.19
C ARG A 428 -4.22 5.75 -29.63
N PRO A 429 -3.24 4.84 -29.73
CA PRO A 429 -1.89 5.26 -30.13
C PRO A 429 -1.87 5.89 -31.53
N PHE A 430 -1.01 6.90 -31.73
CA PHE A 430 -0.74 7.46 -33.05
C PHE A 430 -0.20 6.40 -34.00
N LYS A 431 -0.73 6.32 -35.21
CA LYS A 431 -0.12 5.53 -36.29
C LYS A 431 0.85 6.39 -37.10
N LYS A 432 1.59 5.74 -37.99
CA LYS A 432 2.54 6.40 -38.89
C LYS A 432 1.83 7.50 -39.69
N GLY A 433 2.33 8.74 -39.59
CA GLY A 433 1.79 9.91 -40.27
C GLY A 433 0.69 10.66 -39.54
N GLU A 434 0.26 10.19 -38.37
CA GLU A 434 -0.85 10.81 -37.62
C GLU A 434 -0.40 11.64 -36.42
N ARG A 435 0.90 11.63 -36.11
CA ARG A 435 1.48 12.36 -34.98
C ARG A 435 1.16 13.85 -35.11
N GLY A 436 0.65 14.45 -34.04
CA GLY A 436 0.26 15.86 -34.02
C GLY A 436 -1.13 16.16 -34.59
N THR A 437 -1.96 15.14 -34.82
CA THR A 437 -3.33 15.31 -35.35
C THR A 437 -4.40 14.72 -34.41
N THR A 438 -5.67 15.08 -34.61
CA THR A 438 -6.80 14.54 -33.82
C THR A 438 -7.21 13.10 -34.16
N PHE A 439 -6.45 12.38 -35.01
CA PHE A 439 -6.82 11.03 -35.47
C PHE A 439 -7.11 10.03 -34.35
N PRO A 440 -6.31 9.95 -33.27
CA PRO A 440 -6.62 9.08 -32.13
C PRO A 440 -8.01 9.28 -31.53
N TRP A 441 -8.38 10.54 -31.26
CA TRP A 441 -9.67 10.91 -30.68
C TRP A 441 -10.79 10.55 -31.65
N SER A 442 -10.70 11.02 -32.90
CA SER A 442 -11.69 10.74 -33.94
C SER A 442 -11.89 9.24 -34.15
N ARG A 443 -10.81 8.45 -34.19
CA ARG A 443 -10.88 7.01 -34.41
C ARG A 443 -11.53 6.28 -33.25
N VAL A 444 -11.12 6.58 -32.01
CA VAL A 444 -11.68 5.90 -30.83
C VAL A 444 -13.14 6.28 -30.64
N SER A 445 -13.50 7.56 -30.71
CA SER A 445 -14.89 8.01 -30.56
C SER A 445 -15.79 7.48 -31.68
N THR A 446 -15.31 7.45 -32.92
CA THR A 446 -16.04 6.84 -34.05
C THR A 446 -16.22 5.34 -33.86
N ALA A 447 -15.19 4.62 -33.39
CA ALA A 447 -15.28 3.19 -33.14
C ALA A 447 -16.23 2.86 -31.96
N LEU A 448 -16.29 3.70 -30.93
CA LEU A 448 -17.31 3.61 -29.88
C LEU A 448 -18.70 3.85 -30.45
N TYR A 449 -18.89 4.94 -31.21
CA TYR A 449 -20.16 5.27 -31.84
C TYR A 449 -20.68 4.14 -32.74
N GLN A 450 -19.81 3.54 -33.54
CA GLN A 450 -20.18 2.40 -34.40
C GLN A 450 -20.56 1.16 -33.61
N HIS A 451 -20.02 0.99 -32.40
CA HIS A 451 -20.26 -0.19 -31.58
C HIS A 451 -21.53 -0.07 -30.72
N CYS A 452 -21.72 1.08 -30.07
CA CYS A 452 -22.79 1.28 -29.07
C CYS A 452 -23.79 2.40 -29.42
N GLY A 453 -23.64 3.06 -30.57
CA GLY A 453 -24.46 4.21 -30.95
C GLY A 453 -24.01 5.51 -30.28
N ARG A 454 -24.92 6.50 -30.23
CA ARG A 454 -24.68 7.77 -29.54
C ARG A 454 -24.53 7.50 -28.04
N CYS A 455 -23.35 7.78 -27.49
CA CYS A 455 -23.06 7.67 -26.06
C CYS A 455 -22.16 8.81 -25.60
N TRP A 456 -22.25 9.16 -24.32
CA TRP A 456 -21.52 10.30 -23.76
C TRP A 456 -20.01 10.10 -23.84
N LEU A 457 -19.52 8.89 -23.61
CA LEU A 457 -18.10 8.58 -23.66
C LEU A 457 -17.49 8.88 -25.04
N ALA A 458 -18.22 8.59 -26.13
CA ALA A 458 -17.79 8.95 -27.48
C ALA A 458 -17.81 10.47 -27.70
N THR A 459 -18.86 11.15 -27.23
CA THR A 459 -18.99 12.61 -27.28
C THR A 459 -17.83 13.30 -26.54
N GLU A 460 -17.54 12.91 -25.29
CA GLU A 460 -16.47 13.51 -24.49
C GLU A 460 -15.10 13.33 -25.15
N ILE A 461 -14.77 12.11 -25.62
CA ILE A 461 -13.52 11.86 -26.33
C ILE A 461 -13.43 12.72 -27.61
N ALA A 462 -14.54 12.85 -28.36
CA ALA A 462 -14.56 13.68 -29.55
C ALA A 462 -14.35 15.15 -29.23
N VAL A 463 -15.02 15.67 -28.21
CA VAL A 463 -14.91 17.08 -27.79
C VAL A 463 -13.51 17.40 -27.26
N ILE A 464 -12.86 16.50 -26.51
CA ILE A 464 -11.46 16.68 -26.11
C ILE A 464 -10.56 16.81 -27.35
N GLY A 465 -10.76 15.95 -28.35
CA GLY A 465 -10.05 16.04 -29.63
C GLY A 465 -10.32 17.36 -30.36
N ALA A 466 -11.58 17.79 -30.38
CA ALA A 466 -12.01 19.04 -31.01
C ALA A 466 -11.37 20.27 -30.34
N ALA A 467 -11.32 20.28 -29.01
CA ALA A 467 -10.77 21.36 -28.21
C ALA A 467 -9.23 21.43 -28.27
N SER A 468 -8.58 20.29 -28.56
CA SER A 468 -7.12 20.17 -28.55
C SER A 468 -6.40 21.14 -29.50
N PRO A 469 -5.14 21.50 -29.22
CA PRO A 469 -4.32 22.34 -30.09
C PRO A 469 -3.76 21.59 -31.32
N LEU A 470 -4.10 20.32 -31.51
CA LEU A 470 -3.59 19.48 -32.60
C LEU A 470 -4.17 19.87 -33.96
N LEU A 471 -3.54 19.42 -35.05
CA LEU A 471 -4.08 19.56 -36.40
C LEU A 471 -5.28 18.63 -36.63
N ASP A 472 -6.15 19.00 -37.56
CA ASP A 472 -7.33 18.19 -37.89
C ASP A 472 -6.92 16.84 -38.49
N GLY A 473 -7.33 15.77 -37.82
CA GLY A 473 -7.14 14.39 -38.26
C GLY A 473 -8.42 13.59 -38.01
N HIS A 474 -9.13 13.25 -39.09
CA HIS A 474 -10.36 12.47 -39.03
C HIS A 474 -10.64 11.80 -40.38
N ILE A 475 -11.58 10.83 -40.38
CA ILE A 475 -12.12 10.24 -41.61
C ILE A 475 -13.51 10.85 -41.82
N VAL A 476 -13.75 11.42 -43.01
CA VAL A 476 -15.03 12.09 -43.33
C VAL A 476 -16.18 11.09 -43.29
N ALA A 477 -17.17 11.37 -42.43
CA ALA A 477 -18.43 10.63 -42.37
C ALA A 477 -19.49 11.37 -43.22
N ARG A 478 -19.60 10.99 -44.50
CA ARG A 478 -20.51 11.67 -45.43
C ARG A 478 -21.97 11.55 -45.00
N GLY A 479 -22.72 12.64 -45.11
CA GLY A 479 -24.15 12.68 -44.78
C GLY A 479 -24.47 12.67 -43.29
N THR A 480 -23.48 12.97 -42.44
CA THR A 480 -23.67 13.11 -40.99
C THR A 480 -23.54 14.57 -40.59
N GLU A 481 -24.08 14.92 -39.43
CA GLU A 481 -24.04 16.26 -38.88
C GLU A 481 -23.03 16.37 -37.73
N ALA A 482 -22.64 17.59 -37.38
CA ALA A 482 -21.71 17.83 -36.27
C ALA A 482 -22.38 17.66 -34.90
N LEU A 483 -23.62 18.12 -34.78
CA LEU A 483 -24.43 18.18 -33.54
C LEU A 483 -25.90 17.94 -33.91
N GLY A 484 -26.66 17.33 -32.99
CA GLY A 484 -28.07 16.97 -33.21
C GLY A 484 -28.31 15.46 -33.20
N LEU A 485 -29.45 15.01 -33.73
CA LEU A 485 -29.82 13.58 -33.74
C LEU A 485 -28.92 12.74 -34.66
N ASP A 486 -28.48 13.31 -35.79
CA ASP A 486 -27.60 12.66 -36.76
C ASP A 486 -26.11 13.00 -36.52
N SER A 487 -25.75 13.31 -35.26
CA SER A 487 -24.39 13.69 -34.91
C SER A 487 -23.40 12.53 -35.05
N HIS A 488 -22.22 12.82 -35.60
CA HIS A 488 -21.14 11.85 -35.71
C HIS A 488 -19.83 12.42 -35.16
N PRO A 489 -19.06 11.67 -34.33
CA PRO A 489 -17.86 12.18 -33.66
C PRO A 489 -16.81 12.81 -34.59
N ALA A 490 -16.57 12.22 -35.76
CA ALA A 490 -15.62 12.77 -36.73
C ALA A 490 -16.07 14.13 -37.31
N THR A 491 -17.37 14.27 -37.58
CA THR A 491 -17.96 15.51 -38.12
C THR A 491 -18.06 16.57 -37.03
N LEU A 492 -18.36 16.17 -35.79
CA LEU A 492 -18.31 17.02 -34.61
C LEU A 492 -16.93 17.68 -34.48
N ILE A 493 -15.85 16.89 -34.51
CA ILE A 493 -14.48 17.42 -34.41
C ILE A 493 -14.21 18.44 -35.52
N ALA A 494 -14.49 18.10 -36.77
CA ALA A 494 -14.15 18.94 -37.91
C ALA A 494 -14.95 20.26 -37.94
N GLU A 495 -16.27 20.18 -37.83
CA GLU A 495 -17.13 21.35 -38.04
C GLU A 495 -17.13 22.28 -36.82
N THR A 496 -17.06 21.77 -35.58
CA THR A 496 -16.99 22.65 -34.39
C THR A 496 -15.71 23.49 -34.36
N ARG A 497 -14.59 22.94 -34.86
CA ARG A 497 -13.32 23.68 -34.98
C ARG A 497 -13.36 24.73 -36.08
N LYS A 498 -13.94 24.37 -37.23
CA LYS A 498 -14.12 25.26 -38.38
C LYS A 498 -15.05 26.45 -38.07
N HIS A 499 -16.07 26.23 -37.25
CA HIS A 499 -17.07 27.22 -36.87
C HIS A 499 -16.89 27.72 -35.42
N ARG A 500 -15.68 27.60 -34.86
CA ARG A 500 -15.41 27.96 -33.45
C ARG A 500 -15.75 29.42 -33.11
N ASP A 501 -15.73 30.31 -34.10
CA ASP A 501 -15.98 31.73 -33.94
C ASP A 501 -17.27 32.21 -34.64
N ASP A 502 -18.08 31.28 -35.14
CA ASP A 502 -19.33 31.51 -35.90
C ASP A 502 -20.56 31.34 -35.01
N GLN A 503 -21.01 32.45 -34.42
CA GLN A 503 -22.15 32.52 -33.50
C GLN A 503 -23.47 32.00 -34.13
N ASP A 504 -23.73 32.32 -35.39
CA ASP A 504 -24.97 31.94 -36.06
C ASP A 504 -25.03 30.44 -36.33
N TRP A 505 -23.88 29.84 -36.66
CA TRP A 505 -23.76 28.39 -36.78
C TRP A 505 -24.09 27.68 -35.46
N TRP A 506 -23.53 28.14 -34.34
CA TRP A 506 -23.80 27.56 -33.02
C TRP A 506 -25.27 27.66 -32.63
N ARG A 507 -25.91 28.81 -32.84
CA ARG A 507 -27.37 28.97 -32.63
C ARG A 507 -28.19 28.09 -33.56
N GLY A 508 -27.79 27.97 -34.81
CA GLY A 508 -28.42 27.09 -35.79
C GLY A 508 -28.39 25.62 -35.33
N ARG A 509 -27.22 25.16 -34.86
CA ARG A 509 -27.06 23.80 -34.31
C ARG A 509 -27.84 23.57 -33.01
N ARG A 510 -27.90 24.58 -32.13
CA ARG A 510 -28.70 24.51 -30.88
C ARG A 510 -30.16 24.18 -31.14
N ARG A 511 -30.75 24.75 -32.21
CA ARG A 511 -32.15 24.50 -32.61
C ARG A 511 -32.38 23.08 -33.13
N ALA A 512 -31.34 22.43 -33.67
CA ALA A 512 -31.41 21.04 -34.12
C ALA A 512 -31.27 20.02 -32.97
N CYS A 513 -30.89 20.47 -31.77
CA CYS A 513 -30.72 19.61 -30.59
C CYS A 513 -32.04 19.46 -29.82
N GLN A 514 -32.76 18.37 -30.11
CA GLN A 514 -34.13 18.13 -29.61
C GLN A 514 -34.18 17.18 -28.41
N ASP A 515 -33.21 16.28 -28.28
CA ASP A 515 -33.07 15.31 -27.19
C ASP A 515 -32.03 15.75 -26.14
N ASP A 516 -32.09 15.15 -24.95
CA ASP A 516 -31.17 15.47 -23.85
C ASP A 516 -29.70 15.28 -24.24
N HIS A 517 -29.37 14.19 -24.95
CA HIS A 517 -27.99 13.91 -25.35
C HIS A 517 -27.47 14.96 -26.32
N SER A 518 -28.23 15.33 -27.36
CA SER A 518 -27.79 16.39 -28.30
C SER A 518 -27.64 17.75 -27.62
N ARG A 519 -28.49 18.08 -26.66
CA ARG A 519 -28.37 19.34 -25.89
C ARG A 519 -27.11 19.36 -25.03
N ALA A 520 -26.82 18.27 -24.32
CA ALA A 520 -25.61 18.15 -23.51
C ALA A 520 -24.34 18.11 -24.37
N GLU A 521 -24.38 17.42 -25.52
CA GLU A 521 -23.29 17.39 -26.51
C GLU A 521 -23.00 18.78 -27.08
N TRP A 522 -24.04 19.53 -27.46
CA TRP A 522 -23.90 20.92 -27.91
C TRP A 522 -23.32 21.81 -26.81
N ALA A 523 -23.81 21.68 -25.57
CA ALA A 523 -23.34 22.47 -24.45
C ALA A 523 -21.86 22.20 -24.13
N LEU A 524 -21.44 20.93 -24.10
CA LEU A 524 -20.04 20.57 -23.89
C LEU A 524 -19.16 21.03 -25.06
N ALA A 525 -19.61 20.86 -26.31
CA ALA A 525 -18.84 21.27 -27.49
C ALA A 525 -18.69 22.81 -27.57
N LEU A 526 -19.75 23.57 -27.30
CA LEU A 526 -19.70 25.03 -27.21
C LEU A 526 -18.71 25.45 -26.13
N TRP A 527 -18.85 24.88 -24.92
CA TRP A 527 -17.94 25.15 -23.82
C TRP A 527 -16.49 24.86 -24.20
N ALA A 528 -16.21 23.70 -24.76
CA ALA A 528 -14.84 23.27 -24.98
C ALA A 528 -14.17 23.95 -26.19
N VAL A 529 -14.90 24.20 -27.28
CA VAL A 529 -14.31 24.49 -28.60
C VAL A 529 -14.50 25.95 -29.02
N ALA A 530 -15.63 26.58 -28.68
CA ALA A 530 -15.94 27.91 -29.17
C ALA A 530 -15.01 28.98 -28.59
N GLU A 531 -14.82 30.07 -29.34
CA GLU A 531 -14.08 31.23 -28.89
C GLU A 531 -14.81 31.92 -27.72
N GLY A 532 -14.05 32.54 -26.82
CA GLY A 532 -14.59 33.15 -25.60
C GLY A 532 -15.76 34.12 -25.85
N ARG A 533 -15.66 34.95 -26.89
CA ARG A 533 -16.73 35.87 -27.33
C ARG A 533 -18.02 35.16 -27.71
N VAL A 534 -17.94 33.98 -28.34
CA VAL A 534 -19.12 33.22 -28.77
C VAL A 534 -19.79 32.60 -27.54
N ILE A 535 -19.00 32.14 -26.57
CA ILE A 535 -19.53 31.63 -25.31
C ILE A 535 -20.21 32.75 -24.52
N ASP A 536 -19.59 33.92 -24.40
CA ASP A 536 -20.17 35.09 -23.73
C ASP A 536 -21.53 35.48 -24.35
N ASP A 537 -21.59 35.50 -25.68
CA ASP A 537 -22.82 35.83 -26.42
C ASP A 537 -23.93 34.76 -26.35
N LEU A 538 -23.56 33.51 -26.06
CA LEU A 538 -24.46 32.35 -26.03
C LEU A 538 -24.59 31.76 -24.62
N ILE A 539 -24.18 32.50 -23.59
CA ILE A 539 -24.17 31.98 -22.23
C ILE A 539 -25.59 31.61 -21.75
N ASP A 540 -26.59 32.40 -22.11
CA ASP A 540 -27.99 32.12 -21.75
C ASP A 540 -28.50 30.86 -22.48
N ASP A 541 -28.14 30.68 -23.75
CA ASP A 541 -28.46 29.46 -24.52
C ASP A 541 -27.76 28.22 -23.92
N LEU A 542 -26.54 28.40 -23.39
CA LEU A 542 -25.77 27.37 -22.69
C LEU A 542 -26.42 26.97 -21.37
N VAL A 543 -26.78 27.95 -20.53
CA VAL A 543 -27.48 27.72 -19.26
C VAL A 543 -28.80 27.00 -19.52
N GLN A 544 -29.58 27.46 -20.49
CA GLN A 544 -30.84 26.83 -20.85
C GLN A 544 -30.64 25.40 -21.36
N ALA A 545 -29.63 25.15 -22.20
CA ALA A 545 -29.31 23.81 -22.68
C ALA A 545 -28.97 22.87 -21.51
N TYR A 546 -28.11 23.32 -20.59
CA TYR A 546 -27.71 22.58 -19.40
C TYR A 546 -28.91 22.25 -18.49
N GLU A 547 -29.70 23.25 -18.11
CA GLU A 547 -30.84 23.10 -17.21
C GLU A 547 -31.95 22.21 -17.80
N SER A 548 -32.07 22.16 -19.13
CA SER A 548 -33.05 21.33 -19.83
C SER A 548 -32.65 19.85 -20.01
N THR A 549 -31.45 19.46 -19.58
CA THR A 549 -30.98 18.06 -19.66
C THR A 549 -31.23 17.30 -18.37
N SER A 550 -31.35 15.98 -18.44
CA SER A 550 -31.46 15.13 -17.25
C SER A 550 -30.29 15.33 -16.26
N THR A 551 -30.57 15.13 -14.97
CA THR A 551 -29.58 15.25 -13.87
C THR A 551 -28.35 14.38 -14.10
N ARG A 552 -28.53 13.20 -14.70
CA ARG A 552 -27.45 12.29 -15.10
C ARG A 552 -26.51 12.95 -16.12
N LEU A 553 -27.04 13.52 -17.19
CA LEU A 553 -26.21 14.20 -18.19
C LEU A 553 -25.62 15.52 -17.69
N GLN A 554 -26.33 16.26 -16.82
CA GLN A 554 -25.78 17.43 -16.12
C GLN A 554 -24.53 17.07 -15.32
N ARG A 555 -24.54 15.94 -14.60
CA ARG A 555 -23.38 15.42 -13.87
C ARG A 555 -22.22 15.08 -14.81
N ALA A 556 -22.47 14.32 -15.87
CA ALA A 556 -21.43 13.94 -16.85
C ALA A 556 -20.83 15.18 -17.54
N LEU A 557 -21.66 16.14 -17.93
CA LEU A 557 -21.24 17.42 -18.48
C LEU A 557 -20.34 18.18 -17.51
N ARG A 558 -20.75 18.29 -16.24
CA ARG A 558 -19.96 18.97 -15.21
C ARG A 558 -18.59 18.33 -15.01
N ILE A 559 -18.54 17.00 -14.93
CA ILE A 559 -17.27 16.25 -14.80
C ILE A 559 -16.37 16.48 -16.02
N ALA A 560 -16.91 16.41 -17.24
CA ALA A 560 -16.15 16.65 -18.46
C ALA A 560 -15.66 18.10 -18.58
N ALA A 561 -16.53 19.08 -18.30
CA ALA A 561 -16.20 20.50 -18.33
C ALA A 561 -15.14 20.89 -17.28
N HIS A 562 -15.22 20.33 -16.07
CA HIS A 562 -14.20 20.51 -15.03
C HIS A 562 -12.84 19.96 -15.47
N ARG A 563 -12.81 18.76 -16.06
CA ARG A 563 -11.56 18.17 -16.58
C ARG A 563 -10.95 19.00 -17.71
N LEU A 564 -11.78 19.55 -18.61
CA LEU A 564 -11.34 20.49 -19.64
C LEU A 564 -10.74 21.76 -19.03
N GLY A 565 -11.37 22.36 -18.03
CA GLY A 565 -10.84 23.52 -17.31
C GLY A 565 -9.49 23.23 -16.65
N ALA A 566 -9.41 22.14 -15.87
CA ALA A 566 -8.20 21.73 -15.16
C ALA A 566 -7.04 21.31 -16.08
N SER A 567 -7.32 20.97 -17.36
CA SER A 567 -6.29 20.53 -18.31
C SER A 567 -5.46 21.66 -18.93
N GLY A 568 -5.84 22.93 -18.73
CA GLY A 568 -5.17 24.09 -19.34
C GLY A 568 -5.47 24.31 -20.83
N ILE A 569 -6.18 23.40 -21.51
CA ILE A 569 -6.52 23.51 -22.94
C ILE A 569 -7.32 24.78 -23.26
N LEU A 570 -8.05 25.31 -22.27
CA LEU A 570 -8.97 26.43 -22.42
C LEU A 570 -8.33 27.81 -22.13
N GLU A 571 -7.05 27.87 -21.75
CA GLU A 571 -6.36 29.11 -21.32
C GLU A 571 -6.40 30.21 -22.39
N ASP A 572 -6.28 29.86 -23.66
CA ASP A 572 -6.32 30.82 -24.78
C ASP A 572 -7.75 31.28 -25.15
N ARG A 573 -8.80 30.74 -24.50
CA ARG A 573 -10.23 30.97 -24.82
C ARG A 573 -10.97 31.59 -23.63
N VAL A 574 -10.44 32.71 -23.15
CA VAL A 574 -10.94 33.45 -21.97
C VAL A 574 -12.35 34.00 -22.22
N ILE A 575 -13.23 33.84 -21.22
CA ILE A 575 -14.60 34.39 -21.20
C ILE A 575 -14.65 35.61 -20.27
N THR A 576 -15.54 36.56 -20.56
CA THR A 576 -15.71 37.79 -19.77
C THR A 576 -16.95 37.77 -18.88
N THR A 577 -17.84 36.81 -19.09
CA THR A 577 -19.10 36.69 -18.35
C THR A 577 -18.89 36.31 -16.88
N THR A 578 -19.46 37.12 -15.97
CA THR A 578 -19.46 36.90 -14.52
C THR A 578 -20.85 36.61 -13.94
N GLY A 579 -21.90 36.63 -14.77
CA GLY A 579 -23.31 36.59 -14.35
C GLY A 579 -23.95 35.20 -14.22
N ALA A 580 -23.20 34.11 -14.32
CA ALA A 580 -23.77 32.77 -14.17
C ALA A 580 -24.19 32.49 -12.72
N THR A 581 -25.38 31.91 -12.52
CA THR A 581 -25.90 31.51 -11.21
C THR A 581 -25.93 29.99 -11.05
N GLY A 582 -25.98 29.49 -9.81
CA GLY A 582 -26.10 28.04 -9.54
C GLY A 582 -24.88 27.23 -10.00
N ASP A 583 -25.12 26.01 -10.49
CA ASP A 583 -24.07 25.06 -10.92
C ASP A 583 -23.17 25.59 -12.05
N MET A 584 -23.68 26.49 -12.89
CA MET A 584 -22.92 27.11 -13.98
C MET A 584 -21.88 28.12 -13.48
N ALA A 585 -22.08 28.74 -12.31
CA ALA A 585 -21.10 29.62 -11.69
C ALA A 585 -19.79 28.88 -11.36
N GLY A 586 -19.92 27.64 -10.86
CA GLY A 586 -18.78 26.77 -10.59
C GLY A 586 -18.00 26.41 -11.85
N LEU A 587 -18.70 26.12 -12.95
CA LEU A 587 -18.04 25.85 -14.24
C LEU A 587 -17.29 27.06 -14.78
N VAL A 588 -17.89 28.26 -14.75
CA VAL A 588 -17.24 29.53 -15.12
C VAL A 588 -15.98 29.79 -14.29
N ALA A 589 -16.04 29.54 -12.99
CA ALA A 589 -14.87 29.66 -12.12
C ALA A 589 -13.74 28.69 -12.51
N THR A 590 -14.07 27.41 -12.77
CA THR A 590 -13.06 26.39 -13.12
C THR A 590 -12.39 26.61 -14.48
N ARG A 591 -13.05 27.32 -15.41
CA ARG A 591 -12.45 27.73 -16.68
C ARG A 591 -11.49 28.91 -16.52
N SER A 592 -11.76 29.78 -15.55
CA SER A 592 -11.03 31.04 -15.35
C SER A 592 -9.89 30.89 -14.32
N ALA A 593 -9.92 29.85 -13.49
CA ALA A 593 -8.86 29.54 -12.57
C ALA A 593 -7.61 29.10 -13.35
N GLN A 594 -6.56 29.94 -13.33
CA GLN A 594 -5.22 29.49 -13.65
C GLN A 594 -4.92 28.25 -12.79
N ALA A 595 -4.49 27.16 -13.41
CA ALA A 595 -4.10 25.95 -12.71
C ALA A 595 -2.92 26.26 -11.80
N GLN A 596 -3.19 26.73 -10.57
CA GLN A 596 -2.20 26.67 -9.51
C GLN A 596 -2.05 25.20 -9.17
N PRO A 597 -0.84 24.62 -9.27
CA PRO A 597 -0.62 23.30 -8.74
C PRO A 597 -0.89 23.39 -7.24
N THR A 598 -1.97 22.77 -6.79
CA THR A 598 -2.15 22.41 -5.39
C THR A 598 -1.08 21.38 -5.09
N GLU A 599 0.12 21.85 -4.76
CA GLU A 599 1.10 21.08 -4.00
C GLU A 599 0.51 20.87 -2.60
N ASP A 600 -0.42 19.94 -2.49
CA ASP A 600 -0.62 19.19 -1.24
C ASP A 600 0.56 18.20 -1.11
N SER A 601 1.77 18.77 -1.06
CA SER A 601 2.87 18.11 -0.39
C SER A 601 2.57 18.26 1.09
N VAL A 602 1.87 17.26 1.64
CA VAL A 602 1.97 16.97 3.06
C VAL A 602 3.45 16.67 3.28
N THR A 603 4.17 17.73 3.62
CA THR A 603 5.50 17.67 4.18
C THR A 603 5.32 16.87 5.45
N TRP A 604 5.69 15.59 5.37
CA TRP A 604 5.98 14.82 6.56
C TRP A 604 6.99 15.65 7.33
N THR A 605 6.52 16.27 8.41
CA THR A 605 7.39 16.79 9.44
C THR A 605 8.27 15.62 9.82
N SER A 606 9.51 15.65 9.33
CA SER A 606 10.61 14.89 9.89
C SER A 606 10.47 15.04 11.39
N GLU A 607 10.10 13.95 12.06
CA GLU A 607 10.22 13.87 13.50
C GLU A 607 11.60 14.45 13.85
N SER A 608 11.59 15.38 14.80
CA SER A 608 12.84 15.86 15.39
C SER A 608 13.65 14.63 15.80
N PRO A 609 14.97 14.59 15.60
CA PRO A 609 15.77 13.46 16.04
C PRO A 609 15.60 13.34 17.55
N GLU A 610 14.74 12.42 17.99
CA GLU A 610 14.78 11.92 19.36
C GLU A 610 16.24 11.58 19.62
N ALA A 611 16.83 12.22 20.62
CA ALA A 611 18.22 11.98 20.99
C ALA A 611 18.43 10.47 21.06
N ALA A 612 19.34 9.94 20.23
CA ALA A 612 19.54 8.51 20.11
C ALA A 612 19.69 7.92 21.52
N PRO A 613 18.93 6.86 21.86
CA PRO A 613 18.97 6.28 23.19
C PRO A 613 20.41 5.89 23.52
N ARG A 614 20.80 6.05 24.80
CA ARG A 614 22.11 5.58 25.28
C ARG A 614 22.32 4.13 24.84
N ALA A 615 23.57 3.81 24.48
CA ALA A 615 23.94 2.47 24.05
C ALA A 615 23.50 1.43 25.09
N LEU A 616 23.01 0.27 24.64
CA LEU A 616 22.38 -0.70 25.53
C LEU A 616 23.35 -1.21 26.61
N ALA A 617 24.66 -1.28 26.30
CA ALA A 617 25.69 -1.59 27.30
C ALA A 617 25.79 -0.55 28.42
N GLU A 618 25.61 0.73 28.14
CA GLU A 618 25.65 1.77 29.17
C GLU A 618 24.44 1.66 30.11
N VAL A 619 23.27 1.36 29.54
CA VAL A 619 22.05 1.10 30.31
C VAL A 619 22.24 -0.15 31.18
N ALA A 620 22.70 -1.25 30.59
CA ALA A 620 22.94 -2.50 31.31
C ALA A 620 23.94 -2.35 32.46
N LEU A 621 25.00 -1.56 32.25
CA LEU A 621 26.00 -1.25 33.29
C LEU A 621 25.42 -0.37 34.40
N HIS A 622 24.70 0.70 34.03
CA HIS A 622 24.09 1.63 34.98
C HIS A 622 23.06 0.93 35.89
N GLU A 623 22.21 0.11 35.27
CA GLU A 623 21.14 -0.66 35.92
C GLU A 623 21.62 -2.02 36.45
N LYS A 624 22.92 -2.33 36.34
CA LYS A 624 23.59 -3.52 36.86
C LYS A 624 22.94 -4.85 36.45
N TRP A 625 22.49 -4.95 35.19
CA TRP A 625 21.79 -6.14 34.68
C TRP A 625 22.62 -7.41 34.75
N LEU A 626 23.94 -7.32 34.55
CA LEU A 626 24.80 -8.47 34.35
C LEU A 626 25.93 -8.52 35.37
N LYS A 627 26.21 -9.71 35.91
CA LYS A 627 27.28 -9.92 36.89
C LYS A 627 28.67 -9.56 36.36
N VAL A 628 28.91 -9.77 35.07
CA VAL A 628 30.17 -9.41 34.39
C VAL A 628 30.44 -7.90 34.39
N ASP A 629 29.41 -7.07 34.53
CA ASP A 629 29.51 -5.61 34.56
C ASP A 629 29.71 -5.07 35.99
N GLN A 630 29.47 -5.90 37.01
CA GLN A 630 29.66 -5.56 38.43
C GLN A 630 31.10 -5.78 38.90
N THR A 631 31.88 -6.56 38.14
CA THR A 631 33.32 -6.75 38.38
C THR A 631 34.08 -5.69 37.56
N PRO A 632 35.01 -4.91 38.13
CA PRO A 632 35.68 -3.83 37.42
C PRO A 632 36.28 -4.28 36.08
N THR A 633 35.99 -3.52 35.01
CA THR A 633 36.35 -3.82 33.62
C THR A 633 37.72 -3.26 33.21
N TYR A 634 38.38 -3.99 32.31
CA TYR A 634 39.45 -3.60 31.36
C TYR A 634 40.66 -2.81 31.85
N ARG A 635 41.80 -3.52 31.98
CA ARG A 635 43.08 -3.10 31.39
C ARG A 635 43.75 -4.28 30.72
#